data_AF-A0A6A4Y857-F1
#
_entry.id   AF-A0A6A4Y857-F1
#
_cell.length_a   1.000
_cell.length_b   1.000
_cell.length_c   1.000
_cell.angle_alpha   90.00
_cell.angle_beta   90.00
_cell.angle_gamma   90.00
#
_symmetry.space_group_name_H-M   'P 1'
#
loop_
_entity.id
_entity.type
_entity.pdbx_description
1 polymer ?
#
loop_
_entity_poly.entity_id
_entity_poly.type
_entity_poly.pdbx_seq_one_letter_code
_entity_poly.pdbx_strand_id
1 'polypeptide(L)'
;MAPSLLSLANPIRQATQAILPLDIGFIQWATINGTDPVLTQPMVSSPYVDPWSFVGWMTMFEWVNGQREVYSFEGDAAAYVIMSRPHEFAPFAADVQELPHNACTYMWAICIYVSALLLLGIFCIFVYATLARFQIDGRNLFQTNRLLGGVWIGRPFLFIRGMTAVLVLSTSPVAFNRYTNLAKLDFAPRPAWHVLLLAGEVSWITYVINDVFLPVTHPYSSLYAPVSSILTWLIVLSIEFATPYRASATIGRECTLVSFMRGVECASGVVTIGSFNRAIVLVGVAVGTVLVSYPLVLLVTVLVPRLRPKNEAPMNVMLPSTCEAYLCRHATDPTYLDAVACILSGTFPLRNALFDIKLWVVLKTKSVGRMLYAFPSATLDMQQVASDAEFRRNSMPKITAIRSNTYIRATAFVGFLYMVSGVVTSFLYLTVAKDSLANDFLWLGFNDTNTHSFLCNWFNSNLQHLNATLAMQINDPSYGEYATTNNATQASVFSSALYAIAIQDEVNTLPNVVQGIRAMDSCNLPWIATAYCYADFGQRWPMAYSTRRQQRCQAEIDNGAVYLEAILRNADWPSLSKCWGAALETAILSGIRGSNTGNAWITSVQSNSLSVEGEVKFWQAQKITRFTTQWQNYKKLGVTESFIVANAMGVDYPLTLKRSNSTFHVSAATSFKMYWSLATDLTQVMTNGSTLSGLSLLQNTPTYAYANTTLQSVMLQGKVALVPPLDPSLAVFASTIGPFGVVDLKRVSTPQSLRDLYRSMSQFIMTKLSSSDVIQQAFWSIYVLSFFTPQPQAWDTFSLWGGDINCGLNYGGSFSTPFQFFSSNGVCGNYLTDYTSPYTQNVLMAILASGSYNMNAKTQTAISNRDSTHHAAIATILNSSTGFLNQYFTQTELSRFQPTAQMVKSTIRDVVKLELFHYLSYDNVNYNLSRVNLFSPAEPDFEYFSWLYLF
;
A
#
# COMPACT_ATOMS: atom_id res chain seq x y z
N MET A 1 -3.58 10.17 37.57
CA MET A 1 -3.46 11.43 38.34
C MET A 1 -2.30 12.19 37.73
N ALA A 2 -2.51 13.41 37.23
CA ALA A 2 -1.40 14.23 36.76
C ALA A 2 -0.58 14.69 38.00
N PRO A 3 0.76 14.66 37.95
CA PRO A 3 1.60 15.15 39.04
C PRO A 3 1.31 16.64 39.30
N SER A 4 1.29 17.06 40.56
CA SER A 4 1.15 18.48 40.92
C SER A 4 2.42 19.24 40.52
N LEU A 5 2.30 20.54 40.17
CA LEU A 5 3.45 21.39 39.78
C LEU A 5 4.60 21.36 40.81
N LEU A 6 4.27 21.22 42.10
CA LEU A 6 5.25 21.08 43.20
C LEU A 6 6.08 19.79 43.10
N SER A 7 5.50 18.70 42.58
CA SER A 7 6.20 17.42 42.42
C SER A 7 7.20 17.41 41.25
N LEU A 8 7.12 18.37 40.33
CA LEU A 8 8.02 18.52 39.18
C LEU A 8 9.28 19.34 39.48
N ALA A 9 9.32 20.05 40.62
CA ALA A 9 10.44 20.93 40.99
C ALA A 9 11.78 20.17 41.16
N ASN A 10 11.74 18.98 41.76
CA ASN A 10 12.92 18.14 41.94
C ASN A 10 13.44 17.56 40.61
N PRO A 11 12.59 16.93 39.76
CA PRO A 11 12.99 16.49 38.43
C PRO A 11 13.54 17.61 37.54
N ILE A 12 12.95 18.81 37.56
CA ILE A 12 13.45 19.95 36.78
C ILE A 12 14.85 20.32 37.24
N ARG A 13 15.08 20.42 38.56
CA ARG A 13 16.40 20.73 39.11
C ARG A 13 17.44 19.68 38.72
N GLN A 14 17.09 18.40 38.79
CA GLN A 14 17.96 17.29 38.39
C GLN A 14 18.27 17.32 36.89
N ALA A 15 17.28 17.57 36.05
CA ALA A 15 17.46 17.70 34.60
C ALA A 15 18.35 18.91 34.25
N THR A 16 18.14 20.05 34.90
CA THR A 16 19.01 21.23 34.73
C THR A 16 20.45 20.90 35.13
N GLN A 17 20.66 20.25 36.29
CA GLN A 17 21.99 19.85 36.75
C GLN A 17 22.68 18.85 35.80
N ALA A 18 21.91 17.99 35.13
CA ALA A 18 22.44 17.03 34.16
C ALA A 18 22.75 17.66 32.78
N ILE A 19 22.03 18.70 32.38
CA ILE A 19 22.18 19.34 31.06
C ILE A 19 23.31 20.38 31.05
N LEU A 20 23.50 21.13 32.14
CA LEU A 20 24.54 22.18 32.21
C LEU A 20 25.96 21.68 31.86
N PRO A 21 26.42 20.50 32.31
CA PRO A 21 27.75 19.99 31.97
C PRO A 21 27.92 19.61 30.50
N LEU A 22 26.82 19.45 29.74
CA LEU A 22 26.87 19.09 28.33
C LEU A 22 27.17 20.29 27.42
N ASP A 23 27.15 21.52 27.95
CA ASP A 23 27.47 22.77 27.25
C ASP A 23 26.79 22.92 25.86
N ILE A 24 25.53 22.50 25.79
CA ILE A 24 24.76 22.51 24.54
C ILE A 24 24.42 23.96 24.19
N GLY A 25 24.87 24.40 23.02
CA GLY A 25 24.68 25.78 22.57
C GLY A 25 24.30 25.89 21.09
N PHE A 26 23.82 27.08 20.73
CA PHE A 26 23.81 27.53 19.33
C PHE A 26 25.09 28.29 19.02
N ILE A 27 25.50 28.17 17.77
CA ILE A 27 26.60 28.95 17.20
C ILE A 27 26.06 29.82 16.07
N GLN A 28 26.60 31.04 15.94
CA GLN A 28 26.28 31.93 14.83
C GLN A 28 27.53 32.71 14.45
N TRP A 29 27.91 32.69 13.17
CA TRP A 29 28.92 33.61 12.65
C TRP A 29 28.31 35.01 12.54
N ALA A 30 29.02 36.00 13.08
CA ALA A 30 28.64 37.39 12.99
C ALA A 30 29.86 38.24 12.64
N THR A 31 29.63 39.35 11.96
CA THR A 31 30.66 40.37 11.73
C THR A 31 30.37 41.56 12.65
N ILE A 32 31.25 41.79 13.62
CA ILE A 32 31.14 42.91 14.57
C ILE A 32 32.39 43.76 14.41
N ASN A 33 32.21 45.04 14.03
CA ASN A 33 33.30 46.00 13.84
C ASN A 33 34.44 45.51 12.91
N GLY A 34 34.11 44.73 11.87
CA GLY A 34 35.08 44.20 10.91
C GLY A 34 35.88 42.98 11.38
N THR A 35 35.53 42.42 12.54
CA THR A 35 35.98 41.09 12.98
C THR A 35 34.86 40.09 12.82
N ASP A 36 35.17 38.84 12.48
CA ASP A 36 34.19 37.75 12.28
C ASP A 36 34.20 36.76 13.46
N PRO A 37 33.72 37.14 14.67
CA PRO A 37 33.63 36.21 15.78
C PRO A 37 32.55 35.15 15.58
N VAL A 38 32.78 33.98 16.18
CA VAL A 38 31.72 32.98 16.41
C VAL A 38 31.01 33.35 17.70
N LEU A 39 29.73 33.68 17.59
CA LEU A 39 28.87 33.89 18.75
C LEU A 39 28.34 32.54 19.22
N THR A 40 28.33 32.34 20.54
CA THR A 40 27.77 31.15 21.17
C THR A 40 26.65 31.56 22.13
N GLN A 41 25.57 30.78 22.16
CA GLN A 41 24.46 30.97 23.07
C GLN A 41 24.10 29.62 23.72
N PRO A 42 24.31 29.43 25.03
CA PRO A 42 23.90 28.23 25.73
C PRO A 42 22.38 28.05 25.68
N MET A 43 21.92 26.81 25.55
CA MET A 43 20.49 26.51 25.51
C MET A 43 19.84 26.71 26.88
N VAL A 44 20.49 26.28 27.94
CA VAL A 44 19.98 26.40 29.31
C VAL A 44 21.07 27.04 30.16
N SER A 45 20.75 28.15 30.82
CA SER A 45 21.64 28.80 31.79
C SER A 45 21.15 28.62 33.22
N SER A 46 22.09 28.55 34.16
CA SER A 46 21.79 28.51 35.61
C SER A 46 22.68 29.51 36.36
N PRO A 47 22.12 30.40 37.21
CA PRO A 47 20.68 30.52 37.49
C PRO A 47 19.88 30.98 36.25
N TYR A 48 18.55 30.81 36.25
CA TYR A 48 17.64 31.23 35.17
C TYR A 48 17.65 32.77 35.02
N VAL A 49 18.75 33.30 34.51
CA VAL A 49 18.99 34.74 34.33
C VAL A 49 18.75 35.14 32.89
N ASP A 50 18.95 34.20 31.95
CA ASP A 50 18.77 34.44 30.52
C ASP A 50 17.34 34.05 30.06
N PRO A 51 16.52 35.00 29.57
CA PRO A 51 15.22 34.71 28.97
C PRO A 51 15.29 33.68 27.83
N TRP A 52 16.44 33.58 27.14
CA TRP A 52 16.68 32.56 26.11
C TRP A 52 16.48 31.14 26.62
N SER A 53 16.74 30.88 27.91
CA SER A 53 16.60 29.54 28.50
C SER A 53 15.21 28.95 28.31
N PHE A 54 14.16 29.78 28.20
CA PHE A 54 12.82 29.29 27.88
C PHE A 54 12.78 28.60 26.51
N VAL A 55 13.32 29.26 25.48
CA VAL A 55 13.41 28.73 24.11
C VAL A 55 14.36 27.55 24.06
N GLY A 56 15.49 27.63 24.76
CA GLY A 56 16.43 26.51 24.83
C GLY A 56 15.81 25.27 25.51
N TRP A 57 15.00 25.41 26.56
CA TRP A 57 14.25 24.27 27.11
C TRP A 57 13.26 23.67 26.11
N MET A 58 12.60 24.47 25.28
CA MET A 58 11.76 23.94 24.19
C MET A 58 12.59 23.05 23.25
N THR A 59 13.79 23.48 22.89
CA THR A 59 14.69 22.65 22.04
C THR A 59 15.23 21.42 22.77
N MET A 60 15.44 21.47 24.10
CA MET A 60 15.81 20.29 24.89
C MET A 60 14.68 19.25 24.90
N PHE A 61 13.41 19.71 24.97
CA PHE A 61 12.27 18.80 24.83
C PHE A 61 12.23 18.18 23.44
N GLU A 62 12.51 18.94 22.38
CA GLU A 62 12.60 18.41 21.02
C GLU A 62 13.70 17.34 20.87
N TRP A 63 14.85 17.53 21.54
CA TRP A 63 15.91 16.52 21.59
C TRP A 63 15.48 15.24 22.30
N VAL A 64 14.87 15.36 23.48
CA VAL A 64 14.31 14.21 24.22
C VAL A 64 13.22 13.49 23.40
N ASN A 65 12.45 14.26 22.63
CA ASN A 65 11.40 13.74 21.74
C ASN A 65 11.94 13.16 20.42
N GLY A 66 13.27 13.16 20.20
CA GLY A 66 13.90 12.64 18.99
C GLY A 66 13.67 13.48 17.74
N GLN A 67 13.19 14.72 17.89
CA GLN A 67 13.02 15.67 16.79
C GLN A 67 14.30 16.45 16.51
N ARG A 68 15.27 16.42 17.41
CA ARG A 68 16.61 16.99 17.21
C ARG A 68 17.64 16.02 17.74
N GLU A 69 18.88 16.23 17.32
CA GLU A 69 20.05 15.49 17.76
C GLU A 69 21.08 16.49 18.29
N VAL A 70 21.97 16.06 19.19
CA VAL A 70 23.04 16.88 19.73
C VAL A 70 24.36 16.17 19.48
N TYR A 71 25.33 16.89 18.93
CA TYR A 71 26.64 16.36 18.58
C TYR A 71 27.74 17.25 19.18
N SER A 72 28.78 16.61 19.70
CA SER A 72 30.04 17.27 20.08
C SER A 72 30.97 17.30 18.88
N PHE A 73 31.41 18.49 18.50
CA PHE A 73 32.42 18.73 17.47
C PHE A 73 33.72 19.09 18.17
N GLU A 74 34.63 18.14 18.27
CA GLU A 74 35.92 18.32 18.92
C GLU A 74 37.01 18.44 17.86
N GLY A 75 37.77 19.53 17.90
CA GLY A 75 38.95 19.72 17.05
C GLY A 75 40.10 20.33 17.84
N ASP A 76 41.26 20.43 17.22
CA ASP A 76 42.50 20.90 17.86
C ASP A 76 42.41 22.35 18.40
N ALA A 77 41.49 23.16 17.86
CA ALA A 77 41.32 24.56 18.24
C ALA A 77 40.18 24.80 19.24
N ALA A 78 39.08 24.04 19.17
CA ALA A 78 37.90 24.23 20.00
C ALA A 78 36.99 22.98 19.99
N ALA A 79 36.18 22.86 21.04
CA ALA A 79 35.09 21.90 21.13
C ALA A 79 33.75 22.62 21.20
N TYR A 80 32.77 22.20 20.39
CA TYR A 80 31.42 22.75 20.39
C TYR A 80 30.37 21.66 20.47
N VAL A 81 29.48 21.74 21.44
CA VAL A 81 28.32 20.84 21.54
C VAL A 81 27.10 21.55 20.96
N ILE A 82 26.68 21.15 19.76
CA ILE A 82 25.64 21.84 19.00
C ILE A 82 24.46 20.92 18.68
N MET A 83 23.29 21.55 18.58
CA MET A 83 22.04 20.87 18.29
C MET A 83 21.69 20.95 16.79
N SER A 84 21.19 19.84 16.23
CA SER A 84 20.73 19.76 14.85
C SER A 84 19.43 20.54 14.62
N ARG A 85 19.06 20.73 13.35
CA ARG A 85 17.76 21.29 12.94
C ARG A 85 16.61 20.34 13.37
N PRO A 86 15.35 20.81 13.47
CA PRO A 86 14.24 19.93 13.81
C PRO A 86 13.95 18.98 12.64
N HIS A 87 13.63 17.74 12.99
CA HIS A 87 13.24 16.64 12.12
C HIS A 87 11.79 16.26 12.42
N GLU A 88 10.97 16.17 11.39
CA GLU A 88 9.60 15.65 11.53
C GLU A 88 9.64 14.14 11.75
N PHE A 89 8.69 13.63 12.54
CA PHE A 89 8.51 12.19 12.68
C PHE A 89 8.18 11.58 11.32
N ALA A 90 8.88 10.50 10.95
CA ALA A 90 8.52 9.72 9.78
C ALA A 90 7.15 9.06 10.03
N PRO A 91 6.10 9.36 9.23
CA PRO A 91 4.83 8.69 9.36
C PRO A 91 4.98 7.25 8.84
N PHE A 92 5.00 6.27 9.73
CA PHE A 92 4.81 4.88 9.35
C PHE A 92 3.31 4.69 9.09
N ALA A 93 2.91 4.61 7.82
CA ALA A 93 1.57 4.17 7.48
C ALA A 93 1.45 2.71 7.92
N ALA A 94 0.46 2.40 8.75
CA ALA A 94 0.15 1.02 9.12
C ALA A 94 -0.05 0.21 7.83
N ASP A 95 0.58 -0.96 7.75
CA ASP A 95 0.37 -1.86 6.63
C ASP A 95 -1.11 -2.24 6.59
N VAL A 96 -1.75 -2.04 5.44
CA VAL A 96 -3.16 -2.40 5.25
C VAL A 96 -3.33 -3.92 5.40
N GLN A 97 -2.26 -4.69 5.20
CA GLN A 97 -2.21 -6.14 5.43
C GLN A 97 -2.19 -6.50 6.92
N GLU A 98 -1.78 -5.60 7.82
CA GLU A 98 -1.80 -5.81 9.28
C GLU A 98 -3.18 -5.57 9.92
N LEU A 99 -4.14 -4.97 9.18
CA LEU A 99 -5.53 -4.82 9.61
C LEU A 99 -6.48 -5.75 8.82
N PRO A 100 -6.60 -7.03 9.21
CA PRO A 100 -7.49 -7.97 8.54
C PRO A 100 -8.96 -7.60 8.78
N HIS A 101 -9.60 -6.94 7.81
CA HIS A 101 -11.03 -6.62 7.85
C HIS A 101 -11.94 -7.81 7.50
N ASN A 102 -11.39 -8.89 6.94
CA ASN A 102 -12.18 -9.95 6.30
C ASN A 102 -12.84 -10.91 7.30
N ALA A 103 -12.15 -11.32 8.37
CA ALA A 103 -12.74 -12.16 9.43
C ALA A 103 -13.96 -11.50 10.09
N CYS A 104 -13.87 -10.20 10.37
CA CYS A 104 -14.98 -9.40 10.87
C CYS A 104 -16.15 -9.36 9.88
N THR A 105 -15.86 -9.29 8.58
CA THR A 105 -16.87 -9.29 7.51
C THR A 105 -17.62 -10.62 7.42
N TYR A 106 -16.93 -11.76 7.53
CA TYR A 106 -17.59 -13.08 7.58
C TYR A 106 -18.47 -13.24 8.82
N MET A 107 -17.98 -12.86 10.00
CA MET A 107 -18.80 -12.89 11.23
C MET A 107 -20.03 -11.98 11.12
N TRP A 108 -19.88 -10.81 10.51
CA TRP A 108 -20.97 -9.88 10.25
C TRP A 108 -22.02 -10.47 9.29
N ALA A 109 -21.58 -11.07 8.18
CA ALA A 109 -22.47 -11.74 7.22
C ALA A 109 -23.24 -12.91 7.84
N ILE A 110 -22.58 -13.74 8.66
CA ILE A 110 -23.23 -14.81 9.42
C ILE A 110 -24.27 -14.23 10.40
N CYS A 111 -23.93 -13.15 11.12
CA CYS A 111 -24.88 -12.50 12.00
C CYS A 111 -26.10 -11.97 11.23
N ILE A 112 -25.93 -11.39 10.04
CA ILE A 112 -27.03 -10.97 9.16
C ILE A 112 -27.89 -12.17 8.76
N TYR A 113 -27.26 -13.25 8.30
CA TYR A 113 -27.95 -14.48 7.90
C TYR A 113 -28.82 -15.06 9.03
N VAL A 114 -28.25 -15.19 10.23
CA VAL A 114 -28.98 -15.65 11.42
C VAL A 114 -30.14 -14.71 11.76
N SER A 115 -29.93 -13.39 11.72
CA SER A 115 -30.99 -12.41 11.95
C SER A 115 -32.11 -12.51 10.91
N ALA A 116 -31.77 -12.66 9.62
CA ALA A 116 -32.72 -12.76 8.52
C ALA A 116 -33.60 -14.02 8.65
N LEU A 117 -33.01 -15.16 9.03
CA LEU A 117 -33.75 -16.40 9.29
C LEU A 117 -34.65 -16.31 10.52
N LEU A 118 -34.20 -15.67 11.60
CA LEU A 118 -35.05 -15.43 12.78
C LEU A 118 -36.25 -14.55 12.41
N LEU A 119 -36.02 -13.47 11.66
CA LEU A 119 -37.10 -12.60 11.16
C LEU A 119 -38.07 -13.36 10.25
N LEU A 120 -37.57 -14.19 9.34
CA LEU A 120 -38.39 -15.03 8.48
C LEU A 120 -39.23 -16.03 9.30
N GLY A 121 -38.63 -16.68 10.30
CA GLY A 121 -39.34 -17.59 11.19
C GLY A 121 -40.43 -16.89 12.00
N ILE A 122 -40.14 -15.71 12.55
CA ILE A 122 -41.12 -14.87 13.27
C ILE A 122 -42.23 -14.40 12.33
N PHE A 123 -41.90 -14.01 11.10
CA PHE A 123 -42.89 -13.64 10.08
C PHE A 123 -43.82 -14.82 9.75
N CYS A 124 -43.29 -16.02 9.56
CA CYS A 124 -44.08 -17.24 9.38
C CYS A 124 -45.00 -17.48 10.59
N ILE A 125 -44.48 -17.38 11.82
CA ILE A 125 -45.29 -17.50 13.04
C ILE A 125 -46.46 -16.50 13.03
N PHE A 126 -46.20 -15.25 12.68
CA PHE A 126 -47.23 -14.20 12.60
C PHE A 126 -48.30 -14.53 11.55
N VAL A 127 -47.88 -14.89 10.33
CA VAL A 127 -48.81 -15.26 9.24
C VAL A 127 -49.71 -16.41 9.67
N TYR A 128 -49.15 -17.51 10.18
CA TYR A 128 -49.95 -18.67 10.55
C TYR A 128 -50.76 -18.46 11.83
N ALA A 129 -50.31 -17.62 12.77
CA ALA A 129 -51.12 -17.18 13.90
C ALA A 129 -52.35 -16.39 13.44
N THR A 130 -52.21 -15.49 12.45
CA THR A 130 -53.37 -14.76 11.88
C THR A 130 -54.33 -15.67 11.13
N LEU A 131 -53.82 -16.66 10.36
CA LEU A 131 -54.64 -17.67 9.68
C LEU A 131 -55.42 -18.55 10.69
N ALA A 132 -54.80 -18.85 11.83
CA ALA A 132 -55.40 -19.53 12.98
C ALA A 132 -56.27 -18.59 13.85
N ARG A 133 -56.44 -17.30 13.50
CA ARG A 133 -57.17 -16.28 14.30
C ARG A 133 -56.69 -16.17 15.75
N PHE A 134 -55.38 -16.31 15.98
CA PHE A 134 -54.75 -16.28 17.30
C PHE A 134 -55.26 -17.36 18.29
N GLN A 135 -55.85 -18.45 17.80
CA GLN A 135 -56.17 -19.64 18.60
C GLN A 135 -54.92 -20.52 18.76
N ILE A 136 -53.92 -20.01 19.47
CA ILE A 136 -52.59 -20.63 19.64
C ILE A 136 -52.20 -20.68 21.12
N ASP A 137 -51.33 -21.62 21.51
CA ASP A 137 -50.73 -21.63 22.85
C ASP A 137 -49.60 -20.61 22.93
N GLY A 138 -49.91 -19.43 23.48
CA GLY A 138 -48.96 -18.32 23.64
C GLY A 138 -47.70 -18.67 24.45
N ARG A 139 -47.71 -19.76 25.25
CA ARG A 139 -46.52 -20.21 25.99
C ARG A 139 -45.39 -20.65 25.06
N ASN A 140 -45.73 -21.18 23.88
CA ASN A 140 -44.76 -21.59 22.87
C ASN A 140 -43.98 -20.40 22.27
N LEU A 141 -44.56 -19.18 22.30
CA LEU A 141 -43.90 -17.96 21.80
C LEU A 141 -42.67 -17.57 22.63
N PHE A 142 -42.65 -17.86 23.93
CA PHE A 142 -41.48 -17.59 24.79
C PHE A 142 -40.28 -18.50 24.49
N GLN A 143 -40.50 -19.62 23.78
CA GLN A 143 -39.45 -20.56 23.38
C GLN A 143 -38.95 -20.32 21.95
N THR A 144 -39.40 -19.25 21.28
CA THR A 144 -39.13 -18.97 19.86
C THR A 144 -37.64 -18.96 19.54
N ASN A 145 -36.82 -18.22 20.30
CA ASN A 145 -35.37 -18.14 20.03
C ASN A 145 -34.69 -19.50 20.14
N ARG A 146 -35.07 -20.30 21.14
CA ARG A 146 -34.49 -21.62 21.39
C ARG A 146 -34.90 -22.66 20.35
N LEU A 147 -36.17 -22.63 19.95
CA LEU A 147 -36.72 -23.56 18.97
C LEU A 147 -36.28 -23.17 17.55
N LEU A 148 -36.53 -21.93 17.10
CA LEU A 148 -36.11 -21.48 15.76
C LEU A 148 -34.59 -21.59 15.58
N GLY A 149 -33.81 -21.22 16.59
CA GLY A 149 -32.36 -21.32 16.53
C GLY A 149 -31.86 -22.75 16.28
N GLY A 150 -32.36 -23.73 17.05
CA GLY A 150 -31.96 -25.12 16.89
C GLY A 150 -32.53 -25.80 15.63
N VAL A 151 -33.74 -25.39 15.21
CA VAL A 151 -34.52 -26.05 14.15
C VAL A 151 -34.23 -25.51 12.75
N TRP A 152 -34.02 -24.20 12.60
CA TRP A 152 -33.92 -23.51 11.31
C TRP A 152 -32.51 -23.04 10.95
N ILE A 153 -31.69 -22.70 11.95
CA ILE A 153 -30.40 -22.05 11.73
C ILE A 153 -29.27 -23.06 11.90
N GLY A 154 -29.32 -23.83 12.98
CA GLY A 154 -28.32 -24.85 13.30
C GLY A 154 -27.27 -24.37 14.30
N ARG A 155 -26.73 -25.34 15.05
CA ARG A 155 -25.82 -25.11 16.20
C ARG A 155 -24.54 -24.32 15.86
N PRO A 156 -23.83 -24.58 14.74
CA PRO A 156 -22.58 -23.88 14.44
C PRO A 156 -22.76 -22.37 14.23
N PHE A 157 -23.78 -21.95 13.49
CA PHE A 157 -24.04 -20.52 13.22
C PHE A 157 -24.49 -19.78 14.48
N LEU A 158 -25.28 -20.43 15.34
CA LEU A 158 -25.63 -19.87 16.65
C LEU A 158 -24.41 -19.72 17.57
N PHE A 159 -23.52 -20.71 17.57
CA PHE A 159 -22.28 -20.63 18.33
C PHE A 159 -21.38 -19.48 17.83
N ILE A 160 -21.21 -19.35 16.51
CA ILE A 160 -20.45 -18.25 15.90
C ILE A 160 -21.06 -16.91 16.29
N ARG A 161 -22.38 -16.74 16.18
CA ARG A 161 -23.07 -15.50 16.57
C ARG A 161 -22.84 -15.15 18.04
N GLY A 162 -22.99 -16.12 18.94
CA GLY A 162 -22.71 -15.93 20.36
C GLY A 162 -21.24 -15.60 20.62
N MET A 163 -20.31 -16.24 19.90
CA MET A 163 -18.88 -15.95 19.97
C MET A 163 -18.56 -14.54 19.46
N THR A 164 -19.20 -14.07 18.38
CA THR A 164 -19.04 -12.70 17.88
C THR A 164 -19.43 -11.69 18.96
N ALA A 165 -20.52 -11.94 19.71
CA ALA A 165 -20.89 -11.09 20.84
C ALA A 165 -19.84 -11.13 21.96
N VAL A 166 -19.31 -12.31 22.31
CA VAL A 166 -18.20 -12.44 23.28
C VAL A 166 -16.97 -11.64 22.83
N LEU A 167 -16.59 -11.72 21.56
CA LEU A 167 -15.46 -10.98 21.00
C LEU A 167 -15.70 -9.47 21.11
N VAL A 168 -16.88 -8.99 20.70
CA VAL A 168 -17.26 -7.57 20.80
C VAL A 168 -17.23 -7.07 22.25
N LEU A 169 -17.72 -7.86 23.21
CA LEU A 169 -17.66 -7.55 24.65
C LEU A 169 -16.24 -7.64 25.23
N SER A 170 -15.38 -8.44 24.59
CA SER A 170 -13.96 -8.55 24.94
C SER A 170 -13.08 -7.48 24.29
N THR A 171 -13.66 -6.62 23.45
CA THR A 171 -12.99 -5.52 22.76
C THR A 171 -13.46 -4.17 23.30
N SER A 172 -12.51 -3.27 23.54
CA SER A 172 -12.80 -1.95 24.09
C SER A 172 -13.47 -1.06 23.04
N PRO A 173 -14.57 -0.37 23.35
CA PRO A 173 -15.16 0.63 22.48
C PRO A 173 -14.32 1.92 22.54
N VAL A 174 -13.66 2.25 21.43
CA VAL A 174 -12.72 3.37 21.36
C VAL A 174 -13.14 4.34 20.27
N ALA A 175 -13.12 5.64 20.56
CA ALA A 175 -13.33 6.73 19.61
C ALA A 175 -12.01 7.49 19.40
N PHE A 176 -11.68 7.79 18.15
CA PHE A 176 -10.52 8.61 17.82
C PHE A 176 -10.92 10.08 17.81
N ASN A 177 -10.50 10.84 18.81
CA ASN A 177 -10.79 12.26 18.94
C ASN A 177 -9.54 13.10 18.71
N ARG A 178 -9.69 14.20 17.99
CA ARG A 178 -8.63 15.19 17.77
C ARG A 178 -8.88 16.41 18.65
N TYR A 179 -8.04 16.58 19.65
CA TYR A 179 -7.91 17.82 20.40
C TYR A 179 -6.91 18.72 19.68
N THR A 180 -6.96 20.04 19.92
CA THR A 180 -6.27 21.07 19.12
C THR A 180 -4.82 20.78 18.74
N ASN A 181 -4.06 20.04 19.56
CA ASN A 181 -2.69 19.59 19.23
C ASN A 181 -2.41 18.10 19.48
N LEU A 182 -3.41 17.29 19.86
CA LEU A 182 -3.21 15.89 20.22
C LEU A 182 -4.38 15.03 19.72
N ALA A 183 -4.04 13.95 19.03
CA ALA A 183 -5.00 12.90 18.72
C ALA A 183 -4.94 11.81 19.78
N LYS A 184 -6.10 11.39 20.29
CA LYS A 184 -6.19 10.38 21.34
C LYS A 184 -7.32 9.39 21.06
N LEU A 185 -7.07 8.14 21.42
CA LEU A 185 -8.08 7.09 21.55
C LEU A 185 -8.79 7.22 22.91
N ASP A 186 -10.04 7.70 22.88
CA ASP A 186 -10.89 7.83 24.06
C ASP A 186 -11.82 6.63 24.21
N PHE A 187 -12.01 6.17 25.45
CA PHE A 187 -12.99 5.15 25.76
C PHE A 187 -14.41 5.71 25.58
N ALA A 188 -15.19 5.12 24.68
CA ALA A 188 -16.57 5.51 24.40
C ALA A 188 -17.53 4.45 24.96
N PRO A 189 -18.11 4.64 26.16
CA PRO A 189 -18.97 3.62 26.77
C PRO A 189 -20.14 3.25 25.85
N ARG A 190 -20.38 1.94 25.68
CA ARG A 190 -21.50 1.44 24.89
C ARG A 190 -22.81 1.88 25.55
N PRO A 191 -23.82 2.34 24.79
CA PRO A 191 -25.13 2.66 25.37
C PRO A 191 -25.76 1.40 25.99
N ALA A 192 -26.54 1.58 27.05
CA ALA A 192 -27.08 0.47 27.84
C ALA A 192 -27.84 -0.57 27.01
N TRP A 193 -28.57 -0.14 25.98
CA TRP A 193 -29.32 -1.04 25.09
C TRP A 193 -28.41 -1.91 24.19
N HIS A 194 -27.22 -1.43 23.80
CA HIS A 194 -26.23 -2.27 23.12
C HIS A 194 -25.72 -3.36 24.06
N VAL A 195 -25.48 -3.05 25.33
CA VAL A 195 -24.99 -4.02 26.31
C VAL A 195 -26.05 -5.08 26.60
N LEU A 196 -27.32 -4.67 26.77
CA LEU A 196 -28.45 -5.58 26.94
C LEU A 196 -28.59 -6.56 25.76
N LEU A 197 -28.45 -6.05 24.54
CA LEU A 197 -28.49 -6.85 23.31
C LEU A 197 -27.32 -7.82 23.25
N LEU A 198 -26.07 -7.33 23.40
CA LEU A 198 -24.86 -8.16 23.31
C LEU A 198 -24.82 -9.25 24.39
N ALA A 199 -25.23 -8.94 25.62
CA ALA A 199 -25.38 -9.95 26.67
C ALA A 199 -26.44 -11.02 26.29
N GLY A 200 -27.51 -10.60 25.61
CA GLY A 200 -28.51 -11.51 25.03
C GLY A 200 -27.91 -12.42 23.97
N GLU A 201 -27.09 -11.86 23.09
CA GLU A 201 -26.41 -12.61 22.03
C GLU A 201 -25.42 -13.65 22.58
N VAL A 202 -24.74 -13.39 23.72
CA VAL A 202 -23.89 -14.41 24.37
C VAL A 202 -24.69 -15.66 24.79
N SER A 203 -25.98 -15.50 25.10
CA SER A 203 -26.84 -16.61 25.54
C SER A 203 -27.09 -17.68 24.45
N TRP A 204 -26.78 -17.38 23.19
CA TRP A 204 -26.79 -18.39 22.11
C TRP A 204 -25.82 -19.54 22.39
N ILE A 205 -24.67 -19.27 23.02
CA ILE A 205 -23.72 -20.32 23.43
C ILE A 205 -24.39 -21.27 24.42
N THR A 206 -25.09 -20.72 25.41
CA THR A 206 -25.85 -21.49 26.41
C THR A 206 -26.96 -22.33 25.75
N TYR A 207 -27.64 -21.81 24.72
CA TYR A 207 -28.65 -22.58 23.98
C TYR A 207 -28.04 -23.77 23.23
N VAL A 208 -26.89 -23.59 22.58
CA VAL A 208 -26.16 -24.68 21.90
C VAL A 208 -25.75 -25.76 22.89
N ILE A 209 -25.24 -25.37 24.06
CA ILE A 209 -24.83 -26.31 25.12
C ILE A 209 -26.04 -27.07 25.68
N ASN A 210 -27.15 -26.38 25.94
CA ASN A 210 -28.39 -27.02 26.41
C ASN A 210 -28.91 -28.06 25.40
N ASP A 211 -28.77 -27.79 24.10
CA ASP A 211 -29.18 -28.71 23.02
C ASP A 211 -28.22 -29.92 22.89
N VAL A 212 -26.93 -29.74 23.15
CA VAL A 212 -25.95 -30.84 23.19
C VAL A 212 -26.20 -31.79 24.37
N PHE A 213 -26.55 -31.25 25.56
CA PHE A 213 -26.83 -32.05 26.76
C PHE A 213 -28.25 -32.62 26.84
N LEU A 214 -29.11 -32.27 25.88
CA LEU A 214 -30.53 -32.66 25.88
C LEU A 214 -30.76 -34.18 25.90
N PRO A 215 -29.97 -35.04 25.20
CA PRO A 215 -30.15 -36.50 25.27
C PRO A 215 -29.96 -37.09 26.68
N VAL A 216 -29.14 -36.44 27.51
CA VAL A 216 -28.82 -36.90 28.88
C VAL A 216 -29.78 -36.29 29.91
N THR A 217 -30.16 -35.03 29.70
CA THR A 217 -30.89 -34.22 30.69
C THR A 217 -32.39 -34.10 30.43
N HIS A 218 -32.89 -34.76 29.37
CA HIS A 218 -34.22 -34.65 28.76
C HIS A 218 -35.38 -34.29 29.71
N PRO A 219 -35.68 -35.04 30.80
CA PRO A 219 -36.83 -34.73 31.66
C PRO A 219 -36.68 -33.40 32.43
N TYR A 220 -35.45 -32.98 32.74
CA TYR A 220 -35.18 -31.77 33.52
C TYR A 220 -34.84 -30.55 32.66
N SER A 221 -34.64 -30.72 31.33
CA SER A 221 -34.23 -29.66 30.41
C SER A 221 -35.18 -28.47 30.39
N SER A 222 -36.49 -28.70 30.49
CA SER A 222 -37.50 -27.62 30.55
C SER A 222 -37.36 -26.72 31.78
N LEU A 223 -36.78 -27.23 32.87
CA LEU A 223 -36.61 -26.52 34.14
C LEU A 223 -35.27 -25.78 34.24
N TYR A 224 -34.15 -26.47 33.97
CA TYR A 224 -32.82 -25.84 34.17
C TYR A 224 -32.42 -24.92 33.01
N ALA A 225 -32.85 -25.22 31.79
CA ALA A 225 -32.32 -24.52 30.62
C ALA A 225 -32.78 -23.05 30.52
N PRO A 226 -34.04 -22.66 30.85
CA PRO A 226 -34.40 -21.24 30.94
C PRO A 226 -33.64 -20.51 32.05
N VAL A 227 -33.46 -21.16 33.20
CA VAL A 227 -32.70 -20.62 34.34
C VAL A 227 -31.24 -20.39 33.95
N SER A 228 -30.61 -21.34 33.26
CA SER A 228 -29.22 -21.23 32.83
C SER A 228 -29.00 -20.04 31.90
N SER A 229 -29.90 -19.81 30.94
CA SER A 229 -29.78 -18.71 29.97
C SER A 229 -30.07 -17.34 30.59
N ILE A 230 -31.05 -17.23 31.50
CA ILE A 230 -31.30 -15.99 32.25
C ILE A 230 -30.10 -15.68 33.15
N LEU A 231 -29.51 -16.70 33.79
CA LEU A 231 -28.33 -16.53 34.63
C LEU A 231 -27.11 -16.12 33.82
N THR A 232 -26.88 -16.73 32.64
CA THR A 232 -25.83 -16.28 31.71
C THR A 232 -26.02 -14.81 31.36
N TRP A 233 -27.24 -14.42 30.94
CA TRP A 233 -27.56 -13.06 30.55
C TRP A 233 -27.30 -12.06 31.69
N LEU A 234 -27.77 -12.34 32.91
CA LEU A 234 -27.60 -11.47 34.07
C LEU A 234 -26.14 -11.34 34.50
N ILE A 235 -25.37 -12.44 34.50
CA ILE A 235 -23.96 -12.40 34.90
C ILE A 235 -23.13 -11.63 33.87
N VAL A 236 -23.32 -11.90 32.57
CA VAL A 236 -22.61 -11.18 31.51
C VAL A 236 -22.97 -9.69 31.54
N LEU A 237 -24.26 -9.36 31.70
CA LEU A 237 -24.72 -7.98 31.84
C LEU A 237 -24.08 -7.27 33.04
N SER A 238 -23.99 -7.95 34.18
CA SER A 238 -23.37 -7.43 35.40
C SER A 238 -21.87 -7.23 35.24
N ILE A 239 -21.17 -8.15 34.58
CA ILE A 239 -19.74 -8.02 34.26
C ILE A 239 -19.50 -6.79 33.37
N GLU A 240 -20.32 -6.60 32.33
CA GLU A 240 -20.15 -5.47 31.41
C GLU A 240 -20.47 -4.10 32.05
N PHE A 241 -21.47 -4.03 32.94
CA PHE A 241 -21.75 -2.78 33.66
C PHE A 241 -20.75 -2.49 34.77
N ALA A 242 -20.31 -3.50 35.52
CA ALA A 242 -19.38 -3.32 36.63
C ALA A 242 -17.96 -3.04 36.14
N THR A 243 -17.51 -3.78 35.12
CA THR A 243 -16.12 -3.76 34.64
C THR A 243 -16.05 -3.80 33.11
N PRO A 244 -16.47 -2.75 32.38
CA PRO A 244 -16.34 -2.72 30.92
C PRO A 244 -14.87 -2.79 30.48
N TYR A 245 -14.56 -3.50 29.39
CA TYR A 245 -13.17 -3.66 28.95
C TYR A 245 -12.59 -2.35 28.43
N ARG A 246 -11.45 -1.94 29.00
CA ARG A 246 -10.71 -0.73 28.62
C ARG A 246 -9.41 -1.14 27.94
N ALA A 247 -9.11 -0.53 26.79
CA ALA A 247 -7.85 -0.75 26.10
C ALA A 247 -6.67 -0.34 27.00
N SER A 248 -5.63 -1.16 27.01
CA SER A 248 -4.36 -0.86 27.71
C SER A 248 -3.26 -0.64 26.70
N ALA A 249 -2.48 0.42 26.90
CA ALA A 249 -1.28 0.69 26.12
C ALA A 249 -0.07 0.60 27.05
N THR A 250 0.88 -0.27 26.72
CA THR A 250 2.17 -0.36 27.40
C THR A 250 3.21 0.25 26.49
N ILE A 251 3.87 1.31 26.95
CA ILE A 251 4.96 1.96 26.23
C ILE A 251 6.26 1.31 26.72
N GLY A 252 7.05 0.79 25.78
CA GLY A 252 8.31 0.14 26.06
C GLY A 252 9.08 0.04 24.75
N ARG A 253 10.36 0.41 24.75
CA ARG A 253 11.18 0.43 23.55
C ARG A 253 12.12 -0.76 23.56
N GLU A 254 11.74 -1.80 22.83
CA GLU A 254 12.57 -2.97 22.59
C GLU A 254 13.02 -2.95 21.12
N CYS A 255 14.31 -2.76 20.92
CA CYS A 255 14.91 -2.56 19.61
C CYS A 255 15.80 -3.76 19.29
N THR A 256 15.48 -4.50 18.24
CA THR A 256 16.31 -5.59 17.73
C THR A 256 17.04 -5.12 16.47
N LEU A 257 18.35 -5.32 16.44
CA LEU A 257 19.16 -5.07 15.24
C LEU A 257 18.86 -6.16 14.22
N VAL A 258 18.04 -5.84 13.22
CA VAL A 258 17.72 -6.78 12.13
C VAL A 258 18.91 -6.92 11.18
N SER A 259 19.57 -5.80 10.84
CA SER A 259 20.83 -5.75 10.08
C SER A 259 21.39 -4.34 10.07
N PHE A 260 22.72 -4.18 9.97
CA PHE A 260 23.39 -2.87 9.91
C PHE A 260 22.89 -1.98 8.75
N MET A 261 22.39 -2.58 7.66
CA MET A 261 21.84 -1.85 6.51
C MET A 261 20.32 -1.73 6.50
N ARG A 262 19.59 -2.59 7.25
CA ARG A 262 18.12 -2.55 7.36
C ARG A 262 17.63 -1.78 8.60
N GLY A 263 18.56 -1.32 9.45
CA GLY A 263 18.26 -0.57 10.65
C GLY A 263 17.83 -1.47 11.81
N VAL A 264 17.15 -0.85 12.76
CA VAL A 264 16.74 -1.46 14.03
C VAL A 264 15.21 -1.53 14.03
N GLU A 265 14.65 -2.72 14.24
CA GLU A 265 13.23 -2.88 14.43
C GLU A 265 12.91 -2.60 15.89
N CYS A 266 12.22 -1.50 16.14
CA CYS A 266 11.90 -1.05 17.49
C CYS A 266 10.40 -1.15 17.76
N ALA A 267 10.00 -2.14 18.56
CA ALA A 267 8.68 -2.10 19.19
C ALA A 267 8.72 -1.03 20.29
N SER A 268 8.06 0.11 20.05
CA SER A 268 8.06 1.24 21.01
C SER A 268 6.85 1.26 21.95
N GLY A 269 5.86 0.39 21.70
CA GLY A 269 4.74 0.16 22.58
C GLY A 269 3.72 -0.80 21.99
N VAL A 270 2.95 -1.44 22.85
CA VAL A 270 1.89 -2.38 22.48
C VAL A 270 0.55 -1.80 22.94
N VAL A 271 -0.38 -1.62 22.00
CA VAL A 271 -1.76 -1.24 22.30
C VAL A 271 -2.64 -2.48 22.23
N THR A 272 -3.16 -2.89 23.39
CA THR A 272 -4.08 -4.02 23.52
C THR A 272 -5.52 -3.51 23.54
N ILE A 273 -6.24 -3.71 22.43
CA ILE A 273 -7.64 -3.27 22.26
C ILE A 273 -8.63 -4.36 22.67
N GLY A 274 -8.22 -5.64 22.65
CA GLY A 274 -9.03 -6.79 23.06
C GLY A 274 -8.30 -7.70 24.03
N SER A 275 -9.06 -8.47 24.83
CA SER A 275 -8.52 -9.43 25.79
C SER A 275 -9.03 -10.85 25.56
N PHE A 276 -8.10 -11.77 25.28
CA PHE A 276 -8.40 -13.20 25.21
C PHE A 276 -8.86 -13.76 26.56
N ASN A 277 -8.28 -13.29 27.67
CA ASN A 277 -8.68 -13.69 29.01
C ASN A 277 -10.13 -13.35 29.31
N ARG A 278 -10.60 -12.16 28.90
CA ARG A 278 -12.01 -11.78 29.04
C ARG A 278 -12.93 -12.66 28.21
N ALA A 279 -12.53 -12.99 26.99
CA ALA A 279 -13.29 -13.90 26.14
C ALA A 279 -13.44 -15.29 26.80
N ILE A 280 -12.35 -15.83 27.37
CA ILE A 280 -12.38 -17.09 28.13
C ILE A 280 -13.35 -16.99 29.32
N VAL A 281 -13.33 -15.89 30.08
CA VAL A 281 -14.23 -15.70 31.22
C VAL A 281 -15.70 -15.70 30.76
N LEU A 282 -16.03 -14.96 29.71
CA LEU A 282 -17.41 -14.89 29.20
C LEU A 282 -17.91 -16.23 28.64
N VAL A 283 -17.05 -16.96 27.91
CA VAL A 283 -17.36 -18.34 27.48
C VAL A 283 -17.50 -19.27 28.69
N GLY A 284 -16.61 -19.13 29.67
CA GLY A 284 -16.65 -19.87 30.93
C GLY A 284 -17.94 -19.63 31.72
N VAL A 285 -18.48 -18.41 31.72
CA VAL A 285 -19.79 -18.08 32.30
C VAL A 285 -20.91 -18.76 31.52
N ALA A 286 -20.91 -18.68 30.18
CA ALA A 286 -21.93 -19.31 29.35
C ALA A 286 -21.98 -20.84 29.53
N VAL A 287 -20.82 -21.49 29.65
CA VAL A 287 -20.71 -22.94 29.91
C VAL A 287 -21.01 -23.27 31.38
N GLY A 288 -20.40 -22.56 32.31
CA GLY A 288 -20.46 -22.83 33.75
C GLY A 288 -21.87 -22.66 34.34
N THR A 289 -22.65 -21.70 33.84
CA THR A 289 -24.04 -21.53 34.27
C THR A 289 -24.93 -22.74 33.95
N VAL A 290 -24.65 -23.47 32.86
CA VAL A 290 -25.32 -24.75 32.56
C VAL A 290 -24.92 -25.83 33.56
N LEU A 291 -23.61 -25.96 33.84
CA LEU A 291 -23.08 -26.95 34.76
C LEU A 291 -23.52 -26.74 36.22
N VAL A 292 -23.84 -25.51 36.62
CA VAL A 292 -24.35 -25.18 37.96
C VAL A 292 -25.88 -25.30 38.05
N SER A 293 -26.60 -24.84 37.02
CA SER A 293 -28.08 -24.84 37.04
C SER A 293 -28.68 -26.25 37.01
N TYR A 294 -28.08 -27.19 36.28
CA TYR A 294 -28.54 -28.58 36.22
C TYR A 294 -28.55 -29.29 37.59
N PRO A 295 -27.42 -29.38 38.34
CA PRO A 295 -27.42 -29.99 39.67
C PRO A 295 -28.26 -29.22 40.69
N LEU A 296 -28.36 -27.89 40.56
CA LEU A 296 -29.23 -27.09 41.41
C LEU A 296 -30.71 -27.48 41.22
N VAL A 297 -31.16 -27.65 39.97
CA VAL A 297 -32.52 -28.11 39.68
C VAL A 297 -32.75 -29.55 40.16
N LEU A 298 -31.75 -30.43 40.03
CA LEU A 298 -31.84 -31.78 40.61
C LEU A 298 -31.99 -31.72 42.14
N LEU A 299 -31.21 -30.89 42.82
CA LEU A 299 -31.29 -30.73 44.28
C LEU A 299 -32.65 -30.14 44.71
N VAL A 300 -33.14 -29.12 44.00
CA VAL A 300 -34.46 -28.50 44.27
C VAL A 300 -35.61 -29.48 44.00
N THR A 301 -35.53 -30.30 42.96
CA THR A 301 -36.56 -31.33 42.66
C THR A 301 -36.50 -32.53 43.60
N VAL A 302 -35.37 -32.74 44.30
CA VAL A 302 -35.27 -33.66 45.43
C VAL A 302 -35.90 -33.06 46.69
N LEU A 303 -35.63 -31.79 46.99
CA LEU A 303 -36.17 -31.08 48.15
C LEU A 303 -37.67 -30.74 48.03
N VAL A 304 -38.16 -30.51 46.81
CA VAL A 304 -39.56 -30.19 46.49
C VAL A 304 -40.09 -31.18 45.44
N PRO A 305 -40.63 -32.34 45.86
CA PRO A 305 -41.09 -33.39 44.95
C PRO A 305 -42.18 -32.95 43.97
N ARG A 306 -42.91 -31.86 44.28
CA ARG A 306 -43.93 -31.27 43.40
C ARG A 306 -43.37 -30.67 42.10
N LEU A 307 -42.08 -30.32 42.09
CA LEU A 307 -41.39 -29.75 40.93
C LEU A 307 -40.77 -30.82 40.03
N ARG A 308 -40.87 -32.12 40.40
CA ARG A 308 -40.38 -33.19 39.55
C ARG A 308 -41.16 -33.22 38.23
N PRO A 309 -40.47 -33.25 37.08
CA PRO A 309 -41.13 -33.35 35.79
C PRO A 309 -41.93 -34.67 35.73
N LYS A 310 -43.19 -34.59 35.35
CA LYS A 310 -44.03 -35.77 35.15
C LYS A 310 -43.77 -36.33 33.75
N ASN A 311 -43.42 -37.62 33.65
CA ASN A 311 -43.32 -38.32 32.37
C ASN A 311 -44.72 -38.55 31.81
N GLU A 312 -45.24 -37.63 30.99
CA GLU A 312 -46.63 -37.66 30.54
C GLU A 312 -46.84 -37.77 29.02
N ALA A 313 -45.80 -37.95 28.18
CA ALA A 313 -46.01 -38.06 26.72
C ALA A 313 -45.20 -39.18 26.04
N PRO A 314 -45.80 -39.87 25.05
CA PRO A 314 -45.07 -40.79 24.17
C PRO A 314 -44.15 -40.04 23.20
N MET A 315 -42.94 -40.57 23.00
CA MET A 315 -41.95 -39.99 22.08
C MET A 315 -42.49 -39.95 20.65
N ASN A 316 -42.25 -38.84 19.96
CA ASN A 316 -42.62 -38.66 18.56
C ASN A 316 -41.34 -38.60 17.71
N VAL A 317 -41.12 -39.61 16.87
CA VAL A 317 -39.92 -39.73 16.01
C VAL A 317 -39.82 -38.58 14.97
N MET A 318 -40.92 -37.90 14.68
CA MET A 318 -40.99 -36.81 13.70
C MET A 318 -40.58 -35.45 14.26
N LEU A 319 -40.54 -35.27 15.58
CA LEU A 319 -40.19 -33.99 16.19
C LEU A 319 -38.71 -33.96 16.54
N PRO A 320 -38.01 -32.84 16.32
CA PRO A 320 -36.68 -32.63 16.88
C PRO A 320 -36.71 -32.76 18.40
N SER A 321 -35.62 -33.27 18.99
CA SER A 321 -35.50 -33.47 20.44
C SER A 321 -35.65 -32.15 21.24
N THR A 322 -35.26 -31.01 20.66
CA THR A 322 -35.52 -29.68 21.22
C THR A 322 -37.01 -29.35 21.31
N CYS A 323 -37.79 -29.75 20.31
CA CYS A 323 -39.24 -29.54 20.27
C CYS A 323 -39.93 -30.41 21.30
N GLU A 324 -39.44 -31.63 21.51
CA GLU A 324 -39.96 -32.54 22.53
C GLU A 324 -39.74 -32.00 23.96
N ALA A 325 -38.59 -31.40 24.23
CA ALA A 325 -38.24 -30.88 25.54
C ALA A 325 -38.88 -29.52 25.89
N TYR A 326 -39.11 -28.63 24.90
CA TYR A 326 -39.51 -27.24 25.16
C TYR A 326 -40.91 -26.85 24.68
N LEU A 327 -41.57 -27.61 23.79
CA LEU A 327 -42.93 -27.28 23.37
C LEU A 327 -43.94 -27.60 24.48
N CYS A 328 -44.81 -26.63 24.76
CA CYS A 328 -45.98 -26.83 25.58
C CYS A 328 -47.00 -27.68 24.80
N ARG A 329 -47.46 -28.76 25.43
CA ARG A 329 -48.44 -29.69 24.85
C ARG A 329 -49.87 -29.16 25.04
N HIS A 330 -50.75 -29.49 24.10
CA HIS A 330 -52.16 -29.10 24.15
C HIS A 330 -52.86 -29.75 25.36
N ALA A 331 -53.77 -29.02 26.00
CA ALA A 331 -54.38 -29.43 27.27
C ALA A 331 -55.28 -30.68 27.18
N THR A 332 -55.80 -31.00 25.99
CA THR A 332 -56.75 -32.11 25.77
C THR A 332 -56.09 -33.41 25.31
N ASP A 333 -55.05 -33.33 24.49
CA ASP A 333 -54.33 -34.47 23.95
C ASP A 333 -52.88 -34.04 23.69
N PRO A 334 -51.87 -34.71 24.31
CA PRO A 334 -50.47 -34.35 24.15
C PRO A 334 -49.93 -34.57 22.73
N THR A 335 -50.67 -35.25 21.86
CA THR A 335 -50.31 -35.48 20.45
C THR A 335 -50.71 -34.33 19.51
N TYR A 336 -51.47 -33.35 19.99
CA TYR A 336 -51.92 -32.22 19.17
C TYR A 336 -50.92 -31.06 19.22
N LEU A 337 -50.58 -30.54 18.04
CA LEU A 337 -49.73 -29.36 17.86
C LEU A 337 -50.49 -28.30 17.07
N ASP A 338 -50.42 -27.06 17.55
CA ASP A 338 -51.00 -25.90 16.87
C ASP A 338 -50.10 -25.41 15.73
N ALA A 339 -50.63 -24.50 14.90
CA ALA A 339 -49.93 -23.98 13.73
C ALA A 339 -48.55 -23.39 14.06
N VAL A 340 -48.43 -22.74 15.23
CA VAL A 340 -47.21 -22.08 15.69
C VAL A 340 -46.19 -23.11 16.16
N ALA A 341 -46.61 -24.12 16.93
CA ALA A 341 -45.73 -25.22 17.33
C ALA A 341 -45.28 -26.06 16.13
N CYS A 342 -46.09 -26.19 15.08
CA CYS A 342 -45.67 -26.79 13.80
C CYS A 342 -44.51 -25.99 13.17
N ILE A 343 -44.62 -24.67 13.04
CA ILE A 343 -43.55 -23.83 12.45
C ILE A 343 -42.30 -23.81 13.31
N LEU A 344 -42.46 -23.71 14.63
CA LEU A 344 -41.35 -23.79 15.59
C LEU A 344 -40.63 -25.14 15.52
N SER A 345 -41.34 -26.22 15.17
CA SER A 345 -40.76 -27.55 14.93
C SER A 345 -40.25 -27.77 13.50
N GLY A 346 -40.35 -26.77 12.62
CA GLY A 346 -39.88 -26.83 11.23
C GLY A 346 -40.83 -27.56 10.29
N THR A 347 -42.10 -27.68 10.66
CA THR A 347 -43.14 -28.27 9.82
C THR A 347 -44.16 -27.21 9.40
N PHE A 348 -44.40 -27.10 8.10
CA PHE A 348 -45.40 -26.18 7.55
C PHE A 348 -46.77 -26.85 7.46
N PRO A 349 -47.80 -26.27 8.10
CA PRO A 349 -49.14 -26.81 8.01
C PRO A 349 -49.78 -26.49 6.65
N LEU A 350 -49.97 -27.53 5.84
CA LEU A 350 -50.82 -27.52 4.65
C LEU A 350 -52.20 -28.08 5.05
N ARG A 351 -53.27 -27.69 4.36
CA ARG A 351 -54.66 -27.99 4.77
C ARG A 351 -54.89 -29.42 5.30
N ASN A 352 -54.42 -30.44 4.56
CA ASN A 352 -54.52 -31.87 4.94
C ASN A 352 -53.14 -32.58 4.98
N ALA A 353 -52.04 -31.83 5.10
CA ALA A 353 -50.69 -32.38 5.09
C ALA A 353 -49.74 -31.48 5.88
N LEU A 354 -48.61 -32.01 6.34
CA LEU A 354 -47.52 -31.24 6.92
C LEU A 354 -46.30 -31.37 6.02
N PHE A 355 -45.66 -30.26 5.68
CA PHE A 355 -44.39 -30.27 4.97
C PHE A 355 -43.24 -30.06 5.96
N ASP A 356 -42.40 -31.07 6.14
CA ASP A 356 -41.22 -30.98 6.99
C ASP A 356 -40.05 -30.38 6.18
N ILE A 357 -39.60 -29.17 6.55
CA ILE A 357 -38.51 -28.49 5.85
C ILE A 357 -37.14 -29.16 6.08
N LYS A 358 -36.98 -29.91 7.16
CA LYS A 358 -35.71 -30.56 7.54
C LYS A 358 -35.50 -31.84 6.75
N LEU A 359 -36.56 -32.64 6.66
CA LEU A 359 -36.54 -33.92 5.97
C LEU A 359 -36.95 -33.78 4.49
N TRP A 360 -37.50 -32.62 4.10
CA TRP A 360 -38.02 -32.37 2.76
C TRP A 360 -39.11 -33.36 2.34
N VAL A 361 -39.99 -33.74 3.28
CA VAL A 361 -41.07 -34.72 3.08
C VAL A 361 -42.43 -34.12 3.40
N VAL A 362 -43.46 -34.52 2.63
CA VAL A 362 -44.87 -34.20 2.91
C VAL A 362 -45.54 -35.38 3.63
N LEU A 363 -46.01 -35.13 4.85
CA LEU A 363 -46.71 -36.09 5.68
C LEU A 363 -48.23 -35.86 5.60
N LYS A 364 -49.01 -36.90 5.32
CA LYS A 364 -50.47 -36.81 5.38
C LYS A 364 -50.92 -36.98 6.83
N THR A 365 -51.40 -35.91 7.44
CA THR A 365 -51.95 -35.92 8.81
C THR A 365 -53.37 -35.40 8.81
N LYS A 366 -54.19 -35.92 9.73
CA LYS A 366 -55.58 -35.46 9.89
C LYS A 366 -55.59 -34.18 10.71
N SER A 367 -56.15 -33.12 10.15
CA SER A 367 -56.44 -31.88 10.88
C SER A 367 -57.62 -32.15 11.83
N VAL A 368 -57.38 -32.03 13.14
CA VAL A 368 -58.37 -32.31 14.21
C VAL A 368 -59.20 -31.05 14.53
N GLY A 369 -58.67 -29.87 14.20
CA GLY A 369 -59.33 -28.57 14.35
C GLY A 369 -58.68 -27.51 13.44
N ARG A 370 -59.13 -26.26 13.53
CA ARG A 370 -58.60 -25.17 12.68
C ARG A 370 -57.10 -24.97 12.94
N MET A 371 -56.28 -25.39 11.98
CA MET A 371 -54.81 -25.36 12.07
C MET A 371 -54.25 -26.11 13.30
N LEU A 372 -54.96 -27.15 13.75
CA LEU A 372 -54.53 -28.08 14.80
C LEU A 372 -54.32 -29.47 14.19
N TYR A 373 -53.13 -30.04 14.39
CA TYR A 373 -52.70 -31.28 13.75
C TYR A 373 -52.31 -32.34 14.78
N ALA A 374 -52.74 -33.58 14.55
CA ALA A 374 -52.37 -34.72 15.38
C ALA A 374 -51.11 -35.39 14.83
N PHE A 375 -50.09 -35.53 15.68
CA PHE A 375 -48.86 -36.23 15.38
C PHE A 375 -48.94 -37.68 15.89
N PRO A 376 -48.64 -38.68 15.05
CA PRO A 376 -48.70 -40.08 15.46
C PRO A 376 -47.59 -40.42 16.45
N SER A 377 -47.95 -40.94 17.61
CA SER A 377 -47.01 -41.42 18.63
C SER A 377 -46.28 -42.69 18.18
N ALA A 378 -44.99 -42.80 18.53
CA ALA A 378 -44.24 -44.02 18.26
C ALA A 378 -44.64 -45.13 19.25
N THR A 379 -45.26 -46.20 18.75
CA THR A 379 -45.54 -47.42 19.52
C THR A 379 -44.40 -48.42 19.31
N LEU A 380 -43.61 -48.68 20.36
CA LEU A 380 -42.64 -49.77 20.38
C LEU A 380 -43.37 -51.04 20.86
N ASP A 381 -43.72 -51.93 19.93
CA ASP A 381 -44.16 -53.28 20.28
C ASP A 381 -42.93 -54.08 20.74
N MET A 382 -42.70 -54.14 22.04
CA MET A 382 -41.77 -55.11 22.62
C MET A 382 -42.44 -56.48 22.63
N GLN A 383 -42.17 -57.30 21.61
CA GLN A 383 -42.51 -58.71 21.65
C GLN A 383 -41.72 -59.37 22.79
N GLN A 384 -42.42 -59.78 23.85
CA GLN A 384 -41.85 -60.72 24.82
C GLN A 384 -41.51 -62.01 24.08
N VAL A 385 -40.25 -62.45 24.18
CA VAL A 385 -39.86 -63.78 23.72
C VAL A 385 -40.60 -64.77 24.62
N ALA A 386 -41.67 -65.37 24.07
CA ALA A 386 -42.41 -66.42 24.75
C ALA A 386 -41.46 -67.59 25.02
N SER A 387 -41.47 -68.10 26.26
CA SER A 387 -40.82 -69.37 26.60
C SER A 387 -41.32 -70.49 25.70
N ASP A 388 -40.43 -71.41 25.33
CA ASP A 388 -40.56 -72.51 24.34
C ASP A 388 -41.74 -73.51 24.49
N ALA A 389 -42.79 -73.22 25.24
CA ALA A 389 -43.87 -74.17 25.53
C ALA A 389 -45.20 -73.95 24.77
N GLU A 390 -45.42 -72.84 24.06
CA GLU A 390 -46.75 -72.56 23.45
C GLU A 390 -46.76 -72.37 21.92
N PHE A 391 -45.74 -72.83 21.18
CA PHE A 391 -45.69 -72.70 19.71
C PHE A 391 -46.52 -73.77 18.93
N ARG A 392 -47.44 -74.51 19.57
CA ARG A 392 -48.31 -75.47 18.87
C ARG A 392 -49.78 -75.27 19.22
N ARG A 393 -50.35 -74.18 18.68
CA ARG A 393 -51.72 -74.03 18.16
C ARG A 393 -52.10 -72.57 18.30
N ASN A 394 -51.94 -71.82 17.22
CA ASN A 394 -53.00 -70.99 16.65
C ASN A 394 -52.46 -70.24 15.43
N SER A 395 -53.30 -70.19 14.41
CA SER A 395 -53.13 -69.49 13.14
C SER A 395 -52.64 -68.06 13.32
N MET A 396 -51.46 -67.75 12.79
CA MET A 396 -50.95 -66.38 12.71
C MET A 396 -51.76 -65.56 11.68
N PRO A 397 -52.19 -64.34 12.03
CA PRO A 397 -52.58 -63.35 11.04
C PRO A 397 -51.35 -62.90 10.23
N LYS A 398 -51.55 -62.61 8.94
CA LYS A 398 -50.51 -62.11 8.02
C LYS A 398 -49.99 -60.75 8.50
N ILE A 399 -48.88 -60.75 9.24
CA ILE A 399 -48.07 -59.55 9.46
C ILE A 399 -47.16 -59.40 8.23
N THR A 400 -47.37 -58.32 7.51
CA THR A 400 -46.57 -57.84 6.39
C THR A 400 -45.08 -57.77 6.74
N ALA A 401 -44.27 -58.54 6.01
CA ALA A 401 -42.84 -58.40 5.77
C ALA A 401 -42.03 -57.64 6.84
N ILE A 402 -41.64 -58.36 7.91
CA ILE A 402 -40.48 -57.99 8.71
C ILE A 402 -39.27 -58.05 7.77
N ARG A 403 -38.75 -56.90 7.33
CA ARG A 403 -37.48 -56.84 6.61
C ARG A 403 -36.42 -57.55 7.45
N SER A 404 -35.76 -58.54 6.85
CA SER A 404 -34.76 -59.39 7.50
C SER A 404 -33.79 -58.57 8.37
N ASN A 405 -33.53 -59.05 9.59
CA ASN A 405 -32.61 -58.43 10.55
C ASN A 405 -31.21 -58.20 9.93
N THR A 406 -30.84 -59.01 8.94
CA THR A 406 -29.61 -58.87 8.15
C THR A 406 -29.62 -57.64 7.25
N TYR A 407 -30.77 -57.29 6.66
CA TYR A 407 -30.93 -56.07 5.86
C TYR A 407 -30.81 -54.82 6.74
N ILE A 408 -31.43 -54.83 7.92
CA ILE A 408 -31.33 -53.73 8.89
C ILE A 408 -29.87 -53.54 9.34
N ARG A 409 -29.18 -54.64 9.71
CA ARG A 409 -27.76 -54.61 10.09
C ARG A 409 -26.86 -54.15 8.93
N ALA A 410 -27.11 -54.60 7.71
CA ALA A 410 -26.37 -54.15 6.53
C ALA A 410 -26.59 -52.66 6.25
N THR A 411 -27.83 -52.17 6.33
CA THR A 411 -28.13 -50.74 6.18
C THR A 411 -27.52 -49.90 7.29
N ALA A 412 -27.50 -50.39 8.53
CA ALA A 412 -26.85 -49.72 9.65
C ALA A 412 -25.32 -49.67 9.49
N PHE A 413 -24.72 -50.75 8.98
CA PHE A 413 -23.29 -50.80 8.69
C PHE A 413 -22.89 -49.87 7.54
N VAL A 414 -23.68 -49.81 6.46
CA VAL A 414 -23.48 -48.86 5.36
C VAL A 414 -23.66 -47.42 5.86
N GLY A 415 -24.68 -47.15 6.69
CA GLY A 415 -24.87 -45.85 7.32
C GLY A 415 -23.71 -45.46 8.24
N PHE A 416 -23.16 -46.41 9.00
CA PHE A 416 -21.98 -46.20 9.82
C PHE A 416 -20.74 -45.89 8.98
N LEU A 417 -20.49 -46.66 7.91
CA LEU A 417 -19.42 -46.37 6.95
C LEU A 417 -19.57 -45.01 6.29
N TYR A 418 -20.80 -44.61 5.95
CA TYR A 418 -21.08 -43.27 5.42
C TYR A 418 -20.76 -42.17 6.44
N MET A 419 -21.13 -42.33 7.71
CA MET A 419 -20.80 -41.37 8.77
C MET A 419 -19.28 -41.28 8.99
N VAL A 420 -18.60 -42.43 9.08
CA VAL A 420 -17.14 -42.48 9.28
C VAL A 420 -16.42 -41.86 8.09
N SER A 421 -16.79 -42.22 6.86
CA SER A 421 -16.22 -41.62 5.65
C SER A 421 -16.50 -40.12 5.58
N GLY A 422 -17.70 -39.66 5.90
CA GLY A 422 -18.02 -38.23 5.98
C GLY A 422 -17.13 -37.47 6.96
N VAL A 423 -16.89 -38.02 8.15
CA VAL A 423 -15.98 -37.43 9.16
C VAL A 423 -14.54 -37.41 8.66
N VAL A 424 -14.04 -38.54 8.13
CA VAL A 424 -12.67 -38.66 7.62
C VAL A 424 -12.44 -37.72 6.43
N THR A 425 -13.35 -37.70 5.46
CA THR A 425 -13.27 -36.80 4.29
C THR A 425 -13.34 -35.34 4.72
N SER A 426 -14.17 -34.97 5.69
CA SER A 426 -14.22 -33.61 6.23
C SER A 426 -12.90 -33.22 6.90
N PHE A 427 -12.31 -34.12 7.69
CA PHE A 427 -11.01 -33.91 8.31
C PHE A 427 -9.88 -33.76 7.28
N LEU A 428 -9.85 -34.65 6.28
CA LEU A 428 -8.88 -34.57 5.17
C LEU A 428 -9.04 -33.28 4.37
N TYR A 429 -10.28 -32.89 4.07
CA TYR A 429 -10.57 -31.62 3.40
C TYR A 429 -10.03 -30.42 4.20
N LEU A 430 -10.32 -30.35 5.50
CA LEU A 430 -9.80 -29.28 6.36
C LEU A 430 -8.27 -29.30 6.44
N THR A 431 -7.65 -30.49 6.43
CA THR A 431 -6.19 -30.62 6.45
C THR A 431 -5.57 -30.03 5.18
N VAL A 432 -6.14 -30.29 4.01
CA VAL A 432 -5.69 -29.72 2.73
C VAL A 432 -6.03 -28.23 2.61
N ALA A 433 -7.25 -27.85 3.02
CA ALA A 433 -7.73 -26.48 2.90
C ALA A 433 -7.01 -25.52 3.85
N LYS A 434 -6.48 -26.00 4.99
CA LYS A 434 -5.76 -25.20 5.97
C LYS A 434 -4.65 -24.35 5.33
N ASP A 435 -3.88 -24.93 4.42
CA ASP A 435 -2.73 -24.23 3.84
C ASP A 435 -3.16 -23.18 2.79
N SER A 436 -4.27 -23.42 2.09
CA SER A 436 -4.85 -22.47 1.13
C SER A 436 -5.64 -21.35 1.82
N LEU A 437 -6.29 -21.64 2.95
CA LEU A 437 -7.03 -20.68 3.77
C LEU A 437 -6.14 -19.92 4.77
N ALA A 438 -4.81 -20.06 4.66
CA ALA A 438 -3.86 -19.36 5.51
C ALA A 438 -3.82 -17.83 5.26
N ASN A 439 -4.31 -17.39 4.11
CA ASN A 439 -4.41 -15.97 3.74
C ASN A 439 -5.70 -15.68 2.94
N ASP A 440 -6.07 -14.41 2.89
CA ASP A 440 -7.31 -13.94 2.26
C ASP A 440 -7.29 -14.01 0.72
N PHE A 441 -6.10 -14.09 0.12
CA PHE A 441 -5.91 -14.25 -1.32
C PHE A 441 -6.24 -15.67 -1.80
N LEU A 442 -6.39 -16.64 -0.88
CA LEU A 442 -6.49 -18.07 -1.19
C LEU A 442 -5.28 -18.59 -1.99
N TRP A 443 -4.11 -17.97 -1.79
CA TRP A 443 -2.90 -18.27 -2.52
C TRP A 443 -1.92 -19.00 -1.60
N LEU A 444 -1.74 -20.30 -1.84
CA LEU A 444 -0.79 -21.13 -1.11
C LEU A 444 0.63 -20.51 -1.09
N GLY A 445 1.21 -20.32 0.09
CA GLY A 445 2.56 -19.75 0.24
C GLY A 445 2.65 -18.22 0.07
N PHE A 446 1.52 -17.50 0.01
CA PHE A 446 1.58 -16.03 0.00
C PHE A 446 2.13 -15.45 1.31
N ASN A 447 1.91 -16.14 2.43
CA ASN A 447 2.48 -15.80 3.74
C ASN A 447 3.98 -16.10 3.83
N ASP A 448 4.56 -16.80 2.84
CA ASP A 448 6.01 -16.97 2.80
C ASP A 448 6.65 -15.59 2.60
N THR A 449 7.76 -15.34 3.29
CA THR A 449 8.34 -14.01 3.52
C THR A 449 8.70 -13.21 2.28
N ASN A 450 8.62 -13.80 1.07
CA ASN A 450 9.12 -13.23 -0.17
C ASN A 450 8.12 -13.20 -1.32
N THR A 451 6.91 -13.77 -1.19
CA THR A 451 5.95 -13.81 -2.32
C THR A 451 5.47 -12.39 -2.68
N HIS A 452 5.16 -11.59 -1.68
CA HIS A 452 4.78 -10.19 -1.88
C HIS A 452 5.95 -9.35 -2.45
N SER A 453 7.17 -9.50 -1.93
CA SER A 453 8.34 -8.76 -2.44
C SER A 453 8.67 -9.15 -3.88
N PHE A 454 8.59 -10.43 -4.23
CA PHE A 454 8.73 -10.94 -5.59
C PHE A 454 7.73 -10.29 -6.54
N LEU A 455 6.44 -10.27 -6.20
CA LEU A 455 5.41 -9.64 -7.03
C LEU A 455 5.69 -8.15 -7.22
N CYS A 456 6.04 -7.44 -6.15
CA CYS A 456 6.37 -6.02 -6.23
C CYS A 456 7.59 -5.75 -7.13
N ASN A 457 8.67 -6.52 -6.98
CA ASN A 457 9.86 -6.39 -7.83
C ASN A 457 9.57 -6.75 -9.28
N TRP A 458 8.78 -7.80 -9.49
CA TRP A 458 8.33 -8.21 -10.80
C TRP A 458 7.53 -7.10 -11.50
N PHE A 459 6.54 -6.51 -10.83
CA PHE A 459 5.78 -5.38 -11.38
C PHE A 459 6.68 -4.16 -11.61
N ASN A 460 7.50 -3.77 -10.63
CA ASN A 460 8.37 -2.60 -10.76
C ASN A 460 9.39 -2.72 -11.90
N SER A 461 9.91 -3.92 -12.15
CA SER A 461 10.75 -4.22 -13.30
C SER A 461 9.94 -4.14 -14.60
N ASN A 462 8.84 -4.87 -14.71
CA ASN A 462 8.05 -4.94 -15.94
C ASN A 462 7.46 -3.59 -16.37
N LEU A 463 7.05 -2.74 -15.42
CA LEU A 463 6.54 -1.40 -15.69
C LEU A 463 7.58 -0.45 -16.31
N GLN A 464 8.88 -0.77 -16.27
CA GLN A 464 9.88 0.00 -17.04
C GLN A 464 9.88 -0.40 -18.53
N HIS A 465 9.52 -1.66 -18.83
CA HIS A 465 9.74 -2.28 -20.14
C HIS A 465 8.45 -2.45 -20.96
N LEU A 466 7.30 -2.53 -20.30
CA LEU A 466 6.00 -2.82 -20.89
C LEU A 466 5.04 -1.65 -20.70
N ASN A 467 4.25 -1.36 -21.73
CA ASN A 467 3.19 -0.35 -21.69
C ASN A 467 1.80 -0.98 -21.42
N ALA A 468 1.70 -2.32 -21.39
CA ALA A 468 0.44 -3.04 -21.17
C ALA A 468 0.69 -4.37 -20.44
N THR A 469 -0.28 -4.79 -19.64
CA THR A 469 -0.31 -6.11 -18.99
C THR A 469 -0.51 -7.21 -20.04
N LEU A 470 0.50 -8.06 -20.19
CA LEU A 470 0.42 -9.24 -21.05
C LEU A 470 -0.39 -10.33 -20.34
N ALA A 471 -1.16 -11.12 -21.09
CA ALA A 471 -1.74 -12.36 -20.57
C ALA A 471 -0.59 -13.35 -20.38
N MET A 472 -0.22 -13.62 -19.13
CA MET A 472 0.95 -14.42 -18.79
C MET A 472 0.74 -15.28 -17.57
N GLN A 473 1.52 -16.35 -17.48
CA GLN A 473 1.59 -17.24 -16.33
C GLN A 473 2.80 -16.85 -15.48
N ILE A 474 2.55 -16.44 -14.24
CA ILE A 474 3.61 -15.98 -13.31
C ILE A 474 4.61 -17.10 -12.99
N ASN A 475 4.20 -18.37 -13.06
CA ASN A 475 5.05 -19.54 -12.82
C ASN A 475 5.94 -19.94 -14.03
N ASP A 476 5.95 -19.15 -15.10
CA ASP A 476 6.92 -19.36 -16.19
C ASP A 476 8.34 -19.04 -15.68
N PRO A 477 9.32 -19.95 -15.85
CA PRO A 477 10.68 -19.75 -15.35
C PRO A 477 11.36 -18.48 -15.88
N SER A 478 10.95 -17.97 -17.04
CA SER A 478 11.49 -16.72 -17.61
C SER A 478 11.22 -15.48 -16.75
N TYR A 479 10.27 -15.54 -15.82
CA TYR A 479 9.94 -14.47 -14.87
C TYR A 479 10.54 -14.69 -13.48
N GLY A 480 11.43 -15.67 -13.31
CA GLY A 480 12.15 -15.88 -12.07
C GLY A 480 12.93 -14.63 -11.62
N GLU A 481 13.22 -14.55 -10.32
CA GLU A 481 14.04 -13.50 -9.74
C GLU A 481 15.38 -14.08 -9.28
N TYR A 482 16.47 -13.33 -9.48
CA TYR A 482 17.77 -13.71 -8.99
C TYR A 482 17.81 -13.64 -7.46
N ALA A 483 18.42 -14.63 -6.81
CA ALA A 483 18.76 -14.54 -5.41
C ALA A 483 19.75 -13.38 -5.17
N THR A 484 19.83 -12.93 -3.92
CA THR A 484 20.92 -12.05 -3.48
C THR A 484 22.25 -12.81 -3.53
N THR A 485 23.39 -12.10 -3.60
CA THR A 485 24.73 -12.71 -3.74
C THR A 485 25.19 -13.53 -2.52
N ASN A 486 24.44 -13.54 -1.43
CA ASN A 486 24.69 -14.37 -0.23
C ASN A 486 23.74 -15.57 -0.11
N ASN A 487 23.07 -15.96 -1.20
CA ASN A 487 22.14 -17.10 -1.28
C ASN A 487 20.85 -16.91 -0.44
N ALA A 488 20.42 -15.67 -0.27
CA ALA A 488 19.11 -15.37 0.31
C ALA A 488 18.11 -14.92 -0.77
N THR A 489 16.84 -15.26 -0.58
CA THR A 489 15.74 -14.74 -1.39
C THR A 489 15.63 -13.23 -1.24
N GLN A 490 15.23 -12.55 -2.32
CA GLN A 490 15.10 -11.10 -2.30
C GLN A 490 13.85 -10.67 -1.53
N ALA A 491 14.05 -10.14 -0.32
CA ALA A 491 12.98 -9.59 0.50
C ALA A 491 12.80 -8.07 0.33
N SER A 492 13.78 -7.37 -0.24
CA SER A 492 13.70 -5.93 -0.45
C SER A 492 12.90 -5.60 -1.71
N VAL A 493 11.99 -4.63 -1.62
CA VAL A 493 11.27 -4.09 -2.78
C VAL A 493 12.07 -2.95 -3.40
N PHE A 494 12.39 -3.06 -4.69
CA PHE A 494 13.09 -2.02 -5.44
C PHE A 494 12.12 -1.23 -6.32
N SER A 495 12.29 0.08 -6.34
CA SER A 495 11.59 0.98 -7.25
C SER A 495 12.55 2.03 -7.76
N SER A 496 12.48 2.33 -9.06
CA SER A 496 13.29 3.38 -9.67
C SER A 496 12.83 4.77 -9.20
N ALA A 497 13.76 5.58 -8.70
CA ALA A 497 13.50 6.98 -8.35
C ALA A 497 13.13 7.83 -9.59
N LEU A 498 13.48 7.36 -10.79
CA LEU A 498 13.19 8.05 -12.06
C LEU A 498 11.84 7.66 -12.66
N TYR A 499 11.13 6.71 -12.05
CA TYR A 499 9.88 6.18 -12.59
C TYR A 499 8.78 7.24 -12.72
N ALA A 500 8.59 8.07 -11.69
CA ALA A 500 7.59 9.15 -11.73
C ALA A 500 7.87 10.16 -12.86
N ILE A 501 9.15 10.40 -13.17
CA ILE A 501 9.58 11.22 -14.31
C ILE A 501 9.30 10.49 -15.63
N ALA A 502 9.30 9.15 -15.64
CA ALA A 502 9.15 8.32 -16.84
C ALA A 502 7.74 8.27 -17.38
N ILE A 503 6.80 8.09 -16.47
CA ILE A 503 5.39 8.00 -16.80
C ILE A 503 4.74 9.38 -17.02
N GLN A 504 5.48 10.48 -16.81
CA GLN A 504 4.90 11.82 -16.90
C GLN A 504 4.23 12.06 -18.26
N ASP A 505 4.91 11.73 -19.37
CA ASP A 505 4.35 11.89 -20.71
C ASP A 505 3.27 10.86 -21.05
N GLU A 506 3.31 9.67 -20.43
CA GLU A 506 2.29 8.62 -20.59
C GLU A 506 0.96 9.02 -19.92
N VAL A 507 1.04 9.62 -18.73
CA VAL A 507 -0.13 10.04 -17.95
C VAL A 507 -0.70 11.38 -18.44
N ASN A 508 0.12 12.22 -19.10
CA ASN A 508 -0.26 13.54 -19.64
C ASN A 508 -1.14 13.50 -20.90
N THR A 509 -2.17 12.65 -20.90
CA THR A 509 -3.27 12.77 -21.85
C THR A 509 -3.98 14.10 -21.64
N LEU A 510 -4.48 14.75 -22.72
CA LEU A 510 -5.12 16.06 -22.60
C LEU A 510 -6.25 16.11 -21.55
N PRO A 511 -7.14 15.10 -21.42
CA PRO A 511 -8.14 15.07 -20.35
C PRO A 511 -7.52 15.07 -18.95
N ASN A 512 -6.51 14.24 -18.71
CA ASN A 512 -5.81 14.17 -17.42
C ASN A 512 -5.10 15.48 -17.10
N VAL A 513 -4.51 16.14 -18.11
CA VAL A 513 -3.82 17.42 -17.95
C VAL A 513 -4.80 18.52 -17.57
N VAL A 514 -5.92 18.65 -18.30
CA VAL A 514 -6.96 19.65 -18.00
C VAL A 514 -7.53 19.43 -16.60
N GLN A 515 -7.84 18.17 -16.24
CA GLN A 515 -8.30 17.84 -14.89
C GLN A 515 -7.22 18.13 -13.84
N GLY A 516 -5.97 17.79 -14.11
CA GLY A 516 -4.83 18.00 -13.21
C GLY A 516 -4.56 19.49 -12.95
N ILE A 517 -4.61 20.34 -13.98
CA ILE A 517 -4.45 21.79 -13.84
C ILE A 517 -5.58 22.39 -13.01
N ARG A 518 -6.83 21.97 -13.25
CA ARG A 518 -8.01 22.45 -12.49
C ARG A 518 -8.01 22.00 -11.03
N ALA A 519 -7.46 20.81 -10.74
CA ALA A 519 -7.38 20.27 -9.39
C ALA A 519 -6.14 20.78 -8.62
N MET A 520 -5.12 21.27 -9.33
CA MET A 520 -3.91 21.81 -8.72
C MET A 520 -4.20 23.13 -8.00
N ASP A 521 -3.55 23.34 -6.84
CA ASP A 521 -3.48 24.68 -6.26
C ASP A 521 -2.88 25.66 -7.27
N SER A 522 -3.67 26.67 -7.64
CA SER A 522 -3.31 27.60 -8.71
C SER A 522 -2.06 28.43 -8.40
N CYS A 523 -1.65 28.56 -7.14
CA CYS A 523 -0.37 29.17 -6.78
C CYS A 523 0.84 28.37 -7.29
N ASN A 524 0.67 27.07 -7.60
CA ASN A 524 1.72 26.21 -8.14
C ASN A 524 1.80 26.22 -9.69
N LEU A 525 0.86 26.84 -10.41
CA LEU A 525 0.85 26.81 -11.87
C LEU A 525 2.08 27.46 -12.52
N PRO A 526 2.60 28.61 -12.06
CA PRO A 526 3.83 29.18 -12.61
C PRO A 526 5.08 28.33 -12.37
N TRP A 527 5.01 27.30 -11.52
CA TRP A 527 6.09 26.34 -11.26
C TRP A 527 6.05 25.12 -12.19
N ILE A 528 5.12 25.05 -13.14
CA ILE A 528 5.17 24.07 -14.23
C ILE A 528 6.40 24.39 -15.08
N ALA A 529 7.33 23.42 -15.20
CA ALA A 529 8.57 23.60 -15.93
C ALA A 529 8.29 23.69 -17.43
N THR A 530 8.05 24.90 -17.93
CA THR A 530 7.87 25.14 -19.37
C THR A 530 8.32 26.55 -19.69
N ALA A 531 9.17 26.70 -20.70
CA ALA A 531 9.49 28.01 -21.22
C ALA A 531 8.44 28.38 -22.27
N TYR A 532 7.59 29.35 -21.93
CA TYR A 532 6.46 29.75 -22.76
C TYR A 532 6.92 30.37 -24.09
N CYS A 533 6.21 30.03 -25.16
CA CYS A 533 6.44 30.52 -26.51
C CYS A 533 5.44 31.63 -26.86
N TYR A 534 4.19 31.48 -26.42
CA TYR A 534 3.09 32.40 -26.70
C TYR A 534 2.18 32.54 -25.48
N ALA A 535 1.55 33.70 -25.34
CA ALA A 535 0.51 33.89 -24.33
C ALA A 535 -0.78 33.14 -24.73
N ASP A 536 -1.16 33.17 -26.01
CA ASP A 536 -2.39 32.61 -26.56
C ASP A 536 -2.18 31.47 -27.57
N PHE A 537 -3.18 30.59 -27.69
CA PHE A 537 -3.19 29.53 -28.71
C PHE A 537 -3.19 30.07 -30.14
N GLY A 538 -3.69 31.28 -30.35
CA GLY A 538 -3.69 31.98 -31.63
C GLY A 538 -2.33 32.55 -32.06
N GLN A 539 -1.28 32.40 -31.24
CA GLN A 539 0.09 32.84 -31.51
C GLN A 539 0.22 34.36 -31.76
N ARG A 540 -0.70 35.16 -31.21
CA ARG A 540 -0.72 36.62 -31.39
C ARG A 540 0.29 37.34 -30.52
N TRP A 541 0.56 36.79 -29.34
CA TRP A 541 1.46 37.40 -28.35
C TRP A 541 2.67 36.50 -28.07
N PRO A 542 3.78 36.63 -28.82
CA PRO A 542 5.00 35.87 -28.58
C PRO A 542 5.71 36.29 -27.29
N MET A 543 6.29 35.31 -26.59
CA MET A 543 6.86 35.45 -25.24
C MET A 543 8.26 34.85 -25.07
N ALA A 544 8.84 34.20 -26.08
CA ALA A 544 10.14 33.55 -25.89
C ALA A 544 11.26 34.58 -25.62
N TYR A 545 12.22 34.28 -24.74
CA TYR A 545 13.24 35.26 -24.34
C TYR A 545 14.28 35.61 -25.41
N SER A 546 14.33 34.85 -26.52
CA SER A 546 15.21 35.15 -27.65
C SER A 546 14.57 34.78 -28.98
N THR A 547 14.97 35.49 -30.05
CA THR A 547 14.51 35.23 -31.41
C THR A 547 14.79 33.80 -31.86
N ARG A 548 15.97 33.25 -31.53
CA ARG A 548 16.33 31.86 -31.86
C ARG A 548 15.42 30.86 -31.14
N ARG A 549 15.07 31.12 -29.89
CA ARG A 549 14.10 30.28 -29.17
C ARG A 549 12.70 30.39 -29.79
N GLN A 550 12.27 31.60 -30.17
CA GLN A 550 10.99 31.81 -30.86
C GLN A 550 10.92 31.01 -32.18
N GLN A 551 12.03 30.87 -32.90
CA GLN A 551 12.10 30.00 -34.08
C GLN A 551 11.94 28.52 -33.72
N ARG A 552 12.57 28.05 -32.63
CA ARG A 552 12.38 26.66 -32.15
C ARG A 552 10.94 26.37 -31.71
N CYS A 553 10.20 27.37 -31.23
CA CYS A 553 8.79 27.24 -30.89
C CYS A 553 7.90 26.79 -32.06
N GLN A 554 8.35 26.97 -33.31
CA GLN A 554 7.62 26.48 -34.49
C GLN A 554 7.53 24.94 -34.54
N ALA A 555 8.46 24.24 -33.88
CA ALA A 555 8.43 22.78 -33.74
C ALA A 555 7.55 22.31 -32.56
N GLU A 556 6.97 23.22 -31.77
CA GLU A 556 6.18 22.92 -30.57
C GLU A 556 4.74 23.44 -30.65
N ILE A 557 4.26 23.77 -31.86
CA ILE A 557 2.91 24.32 -32.05
C ILE A 557 1.79 23.35 -31.65
N ASP A 558 2.08 22.06 -31.64
CA ASP A 558 1.17 20.98 -31.24
C ASP A 558 1.17 20.73 -29.72
N ASN A 559 2.08 21.37 -28.98
CA ASN A 559 2.30 21.18 -27.55
C ASN A 559 1.61 22.27 -26.72
N GLY A 560 0.53 21.93 -26.01
CA GLY A 560 -0.21 22.86 -25.17
C GLY A 560 0.64 23.47 -24.03
N ALA A 561 1.73 22.83 -23.62
CA ALA A 561 2.57 23.30 -22.52
C ALA A 561 3.35 24.58 -22.84
N VAL A 562 3.57 24.92 -24.12
CA VAL A 562 4.29 26.16 -24.49
C VAL A 562 3.37 27.39 -24.57
N TYR A 563 2.08 27.21 -24.35
CA TYR A 563 1.06 28.25 -24.40
C TYR A 563 0.57 28.58 -23.00
N LEU A 564 0.69 29.85 -22.60
CA LEU A 564 0.26 30.26 -21.27
C LEU A 564 -1.26 30.13 -21.09
N GLU A 565 -2.02 30.33 -22.17
CA GLU A 565 -3.47 30.15 -22.22
C GLU A 565 -3.92 28.78 -21.68
N ALA A 566 -3.15 27.71 -21.91
CA ALA A 566 -3.52 26.37 -21.44
C ALA A 566 -3.68 26.32 -19.91
N ILE A 567 -2.75 26.95 -19.17
CA ILE A 567 -2.82 26.99 -17.71
C ILE A 567 -3.80 28.05 -17.21
N LEU A 568 -3.87 29.22 -17.85
CA LEU A 568 -4.73 30.32 -17.41
C LEU A 568 -6.21 30.01 -17.59
N ARG A 569 -6.61 29.33 -18.67
CA ARG A 569 -8.00 28.90 -18.91
C ARG A 569 -8.52 27.87 -17.91
N ASN A 570 -7.61 27.18 -17.22
CA ASN A 570 -7.92 26.07 -16.35
C ASN A 570 -7.54 26.35 -14.89
N ALA A 571 -7.10 27.56 -14.59
CA ALA A 571 -6.75 28.01 -13.25
C ALA A 571 -8.00 28.40 -12.44
N ASP A 572 -7.92 28.20 -11.13
CA ASP A 572 -8.80 28.84 -10.17
C ASP A 572 -8.33 30.30 -9.95
N TRP A 573 -8.93 31.22 -10.71
CA TRP A 573 -8.50 32.63 -10.74
C TRP A 573 -8.50 33.35 -9.39
N PRO A 574 -9.48 33.16 -8.49
CA PRO A 574 -9.40 33.69 -7.12
C PRO A 574 -8.11 33.31 -6.40
N SER A 575 -7.73 32.03 -6.41
CA SER A 575 -6.50 31.55 -5.77
C SER A 575 -5.25 32.02 -6.52
N LEU A 576 -5.26 31.94 -7.86
CA LEU A 576 -4.16 32.43 -8.71
C LEU A 576 -3.88 33.92 -8.48
N SER A 577 -4.94 34.74 -8.43
CA SER A 577 -4.82 36.20 -8.29
C SER A 577 -4.24 36.59 -6.93
N LYS A 578 -4.51 35.82 -5.87
CA LYS A 578 -3.95 36.03 -4.54
C LYS A 578 -2.43 35.89 -4.52
N CYS A 579 -1.88 34.91 -5.25
CA CYS A 579 -0.46 34.63 -5.28
C CYS A 579 0.29 35.42 -6.37
N TRP A 580 -0.30 35.53 -7.56
CA TRP A 580 0.39 35.98 -8.77
C TRP A 580 -0.34 37.10 -9.54
N GLY A 581 -1.50 37.58 -9.07
CA GLY A 581 -2.34 38.51 -9.84
C GLY A 581 -1.64 39.80 -10.27
N ALA A 582 -0.97 40.48 -9.34
CA ALA A 582 -0.22 41.71 -9.64
C ALA A 582 0.96 41.46 -10.60
N ALA A 583 1.66 40.34 -10.42
CA ALA A 583 2.77 39.95 -11.28
C ALA A 583 2.29 39.61 -12.70
N LEU A 584 1.20 38.86 -12.84
CA LEU A 584 0.59 38.53 -14.13
C LEU A 584 0.04 39.76 -14.84
N GLU A 585 -0.56 40.69 -14.11
CA GLU A 585 -1.03 41.96 -14.69
C GLU A 585 0.14 42.76 -15.26
N THR A 586 1.22 42.91 -14.48
CA THR A 586 2.42 43.66 -14.90
C THR A 586 3.15 42.98 -16.05
N ALA A 587 3.43 41.68 -15.93
CA ALA A 587 4.23 40.95 -16.90
C ALA A 587 3.50 40.69 -18.22
N ILE A 588 2.16 40.54 -18.20
CA ILE A 588 1.41 39.95 -19.32
C ILE A 588 0.12 40.71 -19.62
N LEU A 589 -0.82 40.77 -18.68
CA LEU A 589 -2.20 41.20 -19.01
C LEU A 589 -2.27 42.67 -19.40
N SER A 590 -1.48 43.54 -18.76
CA SER A 590 -1.44 44.98 -19.08
C SER A 590 -0.97 45.24 -20.52
N GLY A 591 -0.04 44.43 -21.05
CA GLY A 591 0.45 44.53 -22.43
C GLY A 591 -0.53 44.02 -23.49
N ILE A 592 -1.51 43.19 -23.08
CA ILE A 592 -2.59 42.67 -23.95
C ILE A 592 -3.83 43.58 -23.89
N ARG A 593 -4.03 44.23 -22.74
CA ARG A 593 -5.10 45.18 -22.49
C ARG A 593 -4.96 46.37 -23.45
N GLY A 594 -6.08 46.80 -24.03
CA GLY A 594 -6.12 47.92 -24.99
C GLY A 594 -6.52 47.53 -26.41
N SER A 595 -6.58 46.24 -26.74
CA SER A 595 -7.26 45.73 -27.95
C SER A 595 -8.56 45.03 -27.59
N ASN A 596 -9.60 45.15 -28.43
CA ASN A 596 -10.88 44.44 -28.23
C ASN A 596 -10.67 42.92 -28.16
N THR A 597 -9.77 42.40 -29.01
CA THR A 597 -9.38 40.99 -29.02
C THR A 597 -8.65 40.57 -27.74
N GLY A 598 -7.77 41.43 -27.21
CA GLY A 598 -7.03 41.17 -25.97
C GLY A 598 -7.95 41.14 -24.76
N ASN A 599 -8.84 42.13 -24.62
CA ASN A 599 -9.83 42.16 -23.54
C ASN A 599 -10.75 40.93 -23.58
N ALA A 600 -11.20 40.53 -24.77
CA ALA A 600 -12.00 39.31 -24.94
C ALA A 600 -11.23 38.05 -24.53
N TRP A 601 -9.94 37.95 -24.88
CA TRP A 601 -9.09 36.84 -24.47
C TRP A 601 -8.91 36.78 -22.94
N ILE A 602 -8.62 37.92 -22.29
CA ILE A 602 -8.49 38.01 -20.82
C ILE A 602 -9.79 37.53 -20.14
N THR A 603 -10.95 38.03 -20.59
CA THR A 603 -12.24 37.57 -20.06
C THR A 603 -12.43 36.08 -20.29
N SER A 604 -12.05 35.55 -21.45
CA SER A 604 -12.21 34.12 -21.78
C SER A 604 -11.38 33.20 -20.91
N VAL A 605 -10.14 33.59 -20.56
CA VAL A 605 -9.28 32.78 -19.69
C VAL A 605 -9.73 32.85 -18.22
N GLN A 606 -10.32 33.99 -17.79
CA GLN A 606 -10.81 34.22 -16.43
C GLN A 606 -12.16 33.58 -16.10
N SER A 607 -13.02 33.41 -17.11
CA SER A 607 -14.42 32.99 -16.92
C SER A 607 -14.73 31.60 -17.48
N ASN A 608 -13.71 30.83 -17.86
CA ASN A 608 -13.91 29.55 -18.54
C ASN A 608 -14.71 28.55 -17.68
N SER A 609 -15.89 28.17 -18.16
CA SER A 609 -16.82 27.24 -17.50
C SER A 609 -17.01 25.94 -18.29
N LEU A 610 -16.19 25.69 -19.31
CA LEU A 610 -16.28 24.47 -20.12
C LEU A 610 -16.03 23.21 -19.28
N SER A 611 -16.71 22.12 -19.62
CA SER A 611 -16.38 20.79 -19.09
C SER A 611 -14.97 20.36 -19.53
N VAL A 612 -14.37 19.36 -18.87
CA VAL A 612 -13.05 18.83 -19.25
C VAL A 612 -13.04 18.39 -20.72
N GLU A 613 -14.07 17.67 -21.16
CA GLU A 613 -14.21 17.25 -22.57
C GLU A 613 -14.36 18.44 -23.53
N GLY A 614 -15.12 19.47 -23.14
CA GLY A 614 -15.29 20.68 -23.93
C GLY A 614 -13.99 21.47 -24.10
N GLU A 615 -13.19 21.58 -23.03
CA GLU A 615 -11.88 22.23 -23.07
C GLU A 615 -10.88 21.44 -23.93
N VAL A 616 -10.87 20.10 -23.83
CA VAL A 616 -10.02 19.26 -24.69
C VAL A 616 -10.40 19.42 -26.17
N LYS A 617 -11.69 19.45 -26.50
CA LYS A 617 -12.15 19.72 -27.88
C LYS A 617 -11.71 21.10 -28.36
N PHE A 618 -11.72 22.11 -27.48
CA PHE A 618 -11.23 23.44 -27.79
C PHE A 618 -9.72 23.42 -28.10
N TRP A 619 -8.91 22.74 -27.29
CA TRP A 619 -7.47 22.59 -27.54
C TRP A 619 -7.19 21.88 -28.87
N GLN A 620 -7.91 20.79 -29.14
CA GLN A 620 -7.81 20.05 -30.40
C GLN A 620 -8.20 20.90 -31.62
N ALA A 621 -9.21 21.77 -31.49
CA ALA A 621 -9.57 22.72 -32.54
C ALA A 621 -8.45 23.74 -32.85
N GLN A 622 -7.59 24.02 -31.86
CA GLN A 622 -6.37 24.83 -32.03
C GLN A 622 -5.14 23.99 -32.43
N LYS A 623 -5.34 22.72 -32.85
CA LYS A 623 -4.31 21.75 -33.26
C LYS A 623 -3.35 21.32 -32.15
N ILE A 624 -3.76 21.43 -30.89
CA ILE A 624 -2.99 20.95 -29.75
C ILE A 624 -3.29 19.47 -29.53
N THR A 625 -2.25 18.64 -29.59
CA THR A 625 -2.38 17.18 -29.50
C THR A 625 -1.68 16.59 -28.29
N ARG A 626 -0.72 17.31 -27.69
CA ARG A 626 0.03 16.84 -26.51
C ARG A 626 0.31 17.96 -25.53
N PHE A 627 0.74 17.59 -24.32
CA PHE A 627 1.18 18.53 -23.28
C PHE A 627 2.46 17.98 -22.64
N THR A 628 3.61 18.41 -23.16
CA THR A 628 4.94 17.94 -22.74
C THR A 628 5.68 19.09 -22.07
N THR A 629 6.00 18.94 -20.79
CA THR A 629 6.79 19.92 -20.01
C THR A 629 8.29 19.71 -20.21
N GLN A 630 9.09 20.71 -19.85
CA GLN A 630 10.54 20.57 -19.78
C GLN A 630 10.97 19.73 -18.58
N TRP A 631 12.11 19.05 -18.73
CA TRP A 631 12.75 18.35 -17.63
C TRP A 631 13.30 19.34 -16.60
N GLN A 632 13.24 18.97 -15.33
CA GLN A 632 13.71 19.78 -14.21
C GLN A 632 14.14 18.90 -13.04
N ASN A 633 14.92 19.50 -12.13
CA ASN A 633 15.37 18.88 -10.88
C ASN A 633 15.22 19.82 -9.67
N TYR A 634 14.24 20.73 -9.68
CA TYR A 634 13.86 21.54 -8.52
C TYR A 634 12.63 20.99 -7.78
N LYS A 635 11.95 20.01 -8.37
CA LYS A 635 10.73 19.37 -7.86
C LYS A 635 10.81 17.86 -8.08
N LYS A 636 10.65 17.09 -7.00
CA LYS A 636 10.47 15.64 -7.08
C LYS A 636 9.01 15.35 -7.44
N LEU A 637 8.80 14.46 -8.40
CA LEU A 637 7.47 14.02 -8.80
C LEU A 637 7.02 12.85 -7.89
N GLY A 638 5.78 12.93 -7.42
CA GLY A 638 5.17 11.87 -6.61
C GLY A 638 4.45 10.85 -7.50
N VAL A 639 4.36 9.61 -7.05
CA VAL A 639 3.56 8.54 -7.65
C VAL A 639 2.84 7.75 -6.57
N THR A 640 1.61 7.32 -6.82
CA THR A 640 0.92 6.32 -6.00
C THR A 640 0.41 5.26 -6.95
N GLU A 641 0.88 4.03 -6.78
CA GLU A 641 0.52 2.92 -7.65
C GLU A 641 0.22 1.68 -6.80
N SER A 642 -0.79 0.93 -7.23
CA SER A 642 -1.22 -0.32 -6.62
C SER A 642 -1.52 -1.36 -7.68
N PHE A 643 -1.34 -2.64 -7.35
CA PHE A 643 -1.78 -3.78 -8.16
C PHE A 643 -2.88 -4.53 -7.42
N ILE A 644 -3.69 -5.30 -8.14
CA ILE A 644 -4.82 -6.02 -7.57
C ILE A 644 -4.52 -7.52 -7.62
N VAL A 645 -4.69 -8.20 -6.49
CA VAL A 645 -4.70 -9.66 -6.42
C VAL A 645 -6.16 -10.10 -6.31
N ALA A 646 -6.67 -10.74 -7.36
CA ALA A 646 -8.01 -11.31 -7.36
C ALA A 646 -7.95 -12.79 -6.96
N ASN A 647 -8.76 -13.21 -5.98
CA ASN A 647 -8.83 -14.62 -5.59
C ASN A 647 -9.80 -15.42 -6.48
N ALA A 648 -9.83 -16.75 -6.31
CA ALA A 648 -10.70 -17.64 -7.08
C ALA A 648 -12.22 -17.40 -6.88
N MET A 649 -12.61 -16.62 -5.87
CA MET A 649 -14.01 -16.22 -5.62
C MET A 649 -14.38 -14.90 -6.32
N GLY A 650 -13.43 -14.25 -7.00
CA GLY A 650 -13.62 -12.96 -7.66
C GLY A 650 -13.56 -11.76 -6.71
N VAL A 651 -12.92 -11.90 -5.55
CA VAL A 651 -12.68 -10.79 -4.61
C VAL A 651 -11.32 -10.16 -4.90
N ASP A 652 -11.34 -8.86 -5.11
CA ASP A 652 -10.17 -8.06 -5.45
C ASP A 652 -9.52 -7.45 -4.20
N TYR A 653 -8.21 -7.67 -4.05
CA TYR A 653 -7.41 -7.10 -2.97
C TYR A 653 -6.35 -6.14 -3.53
N PRO A 654 -6.49 -4.82 -3.34
CA PRO A 654 -5.52 -3.85 -3.80
C PRO A 654 -4.29 -3.83 -2.88
N LEU A 655 -3.11 -4.06 -3.45
CA LEU A 655 -1.81 -3.98 -2.79
C LEU A 655 -1.04 -2.78 -3.30
N THR A 656 -0.49 -1.98 -2.38
CA THR A 656 0.28 -0.79 -2.76
C THR A 656 1.64 -1.22 -3.29
N LEU A 657 1.94 -0.87 -4.54
CA LEU A 657 3.21 -1.17 -5.20
C LEU A 657 4.29 -0.17 -4.80
N LYS A 658 3.94 1.13 -4.86
CA LYS A 658 4.84 2.23 -4.51
C LYS A 658 4.07 3.50 -4.23
N ARG A 659 4.63 4.31 -3.33
CA ARG A 659 4.09 5.60 -2.93
C ARG A 659 5.22 6.59 -2.67
N SER A 660 5.23 7.70 -3.40
CA SER A 660 6.14 8.83 -3.18
C SER A 660 5.38 10.15 -3.25
N ASN A 661 5.77 11.11 -2.41
CA ASN A 661 5.18 12.44 -2.39
C ASN A 661 5.94 13.41 -3.31
N SER A 662 5.23 14.40 -3.86
CA SER A 662 5.87 15.49 -4.59
C SER A 662 6.40 16.55 -3.64
N THR A 663 7.64 17.01 -3.83
CA THR A 663 8.28 18.00 -2.97
C THR A 663 9.19 18.94 -3.77
N PHE A 664 9.24 20.20 -3.38
CA PHE A 664 10.18 21.19 -3.93
C PHE A 664 11.52 21.14 -3.19
N HIS A 665 12.62 21.40 -3.92
CA HIS A 665 13.98 21.50 -3.40
C HIS A 665 14.78 22.56 -4.18
N VAL A 666 14.22 23.76 -4.23
CA VAL A 666 14.69 24.88 -5.07
C VAL A 666 16.14 25.28 -4.79
N SER A 667 16.64 25.13 -3.56
CA SER A 667 18.03 25.45 -3.21
C SER A 667 19.08 24.55 -3.87
N ALA A 668 18.70 23.33 -4.25
CA ALA A 668 19.54 22.36 -4.95
C ALA A 668 19.12 22.22 -6.42
N ALA A 669 18.51 23.25 -7.01
CA ALA A 669 18.02 23.17 -8.38
C ALA A 669 19.12 23.54 -9.41
N THR A 670 19.90 22.58 -9.89
CA THR A 670 20.90 22.89 -10.94
C THR A 670 20.27 23.20 -12.30
N SER A 671 19.09 22.66 -12.60
CA SER A 671 18.35 22.92 -13.84
C SER A 671 17.93 24.39 -14.04
N PHE A 672 17.90 25.21 -12.97
CA PHE A 672 17.56 26.64 -13.07
C PHE A 672 18.53 27.45 -13.94
N LYS A 673 19.77 26.96 -14.12
CA LYS A 673 20.70 27.57 -15.08
C LYS A 673 20.16 27.48 -16.51
N MET A 674 19.49 26.38 -16.85
CA MET A 674 18.93 26.16 -18.19
C MET A 674 17.64 26.94 -18.40
N TYR A 675 16.75 26.92 -17.41
CA TYR A 675 15.54 27.74 -17.32
C TYR A 675 14.99 27.76 -15.87
N TRP A 676 14.74 28.93 -15.29
CA TRP A 676 14.38 29.09 -13.88
C TRP A 676 12.88 29.17 -13.55
N SER A 677 12.00 28.79 -14.49
CA SER A 677 10.51 28.84 -14.39
C SER A 677 9.86 30.23 -14.43
N LEU A 678 8.59 30.27 -14.85
CA LEU A 678 7.76 31.48 -14.89
C LEU A 678 7.54 32.08 -13.50
N ALA A 679 7.46 31.26 -12.45
CA ALA A 679 7.36 31.73 -11.07
C ALA A 679 8.51 32.69 -10.71
N THR A 680 9.73 32.37 -11.16
CA THR A 680 10.89 33.24 -10.94
C THR A 680 10.78 34.53 -11.75
N ASP A 681 10.36 34.46 -13.01
CA ASP A 681 10.15 35.66 -13.84
C ASP A 681 9.12 36.61 -13.20
N LEU A 682 7.97 36.07 -12.77
CA LEU A 682 6.92 36.85 -12.10
C LEU A 682 7.41 37.46 -10.77
N THR A 683 8.22 36.72 -10.01
CA THR A 683 8.82 37.23 -8.77
C THR A 683 9.78 38.37 -9.05
N GLN A 684 10.64 38.23 -10.07
CA GLN A 684 11.58 39.27 -10.47
C GLN A 684 10.86 40.52 -10.96
N VAL A 685 9.79 40.39 -11.76
CA VAL A 685 8.99 41.54 -12.23
C VAL A 685 8.41 42.37 -11.09
N MET A 686 8.12 41.75 -9.93
CA MET A 686 7.58 42.44 -8.75
C MET A 686 8.64 42.90 -7.76
N THR A 687 9.88 42.42 -7.87
CA THR A 687 10.94 42.73 -6.91
C THR A 687 11.55 44.09 -7.21
N ASN A 688 11.38 45.04 -6.28
CA ASN A 688 11.98 46.37 -6.38
C ASN A 688 13.52 46.27 -6.48
N GLY A 689 14.10 46.89 -7.51
CA GLY A 689 15.53 46.87 -7.77
C GLY A 689 16.02 45.68 -8.62
N SER A 690 15.14 44.76 -9.01
CA SER A 690 15.50 43.77 -10.02
C SER A 690 15.60 44.41 -11.42
N THR A 691 16.37 43.79 -12.31
CA THR A 691 16.46 44.21 -13.72
C THR A 691 15.13 44.05 -14.48
N LEU A 692 14.20 43.23 -13.98
CA LEU A 692 12.91 42.95 -14.60
C LEU A 692 11.75 43.76 -14.00
N SER A 693 12.03 44.58 -12.99
CA SER A 693 11.00 45.29 -12.22
C SER A 693 10.09 46.13 -13.14
N GLY A 694 8.78 45.84 -13.12
CA GLY A 694 7.78 46.57 -13.90
C GLY A 694 7.78 46.31 -15.41
N LEU A 695 8.58 45.36 -15.92
CA LEU A 695 8.69 45.06 -17.34
C LEU A 695 7.71 43.96 -17.79
N SER A 696 7.40 43.93 -19.09
CA SER A 696 6.55 42.91 -19.70
C SER A 696 7.36 41.76 -20.30
N LEU A 697 6.82 40.54 -20.26
CA LEU A 697 7.40 39.35 -20.87
C LEU A 697 6.94 39.13 -22.33
N LEU A 698 6.11 40.03 -22.88
CA LEU A 698 5.60 39.95 -24.25
C LEU A 698 6.50 40.72 -25.22
N GLN A 699 6.98 40.07 -26.28
CA GLN A 699 7.94 40.68 -27.23
C GLN A 699 7.39 41.91 -27.95
N ASN A 700 6.08 41.96 -28.20
CA ASN A 700 5.44 43.03 -28.99
C ASN A 700 5.11 44.29 -28.17
N THR A 701 5.58 44.38 -26.92
CA THR A 701 5.30 45.51 -26.02
C THR A 701 6.50 46.46 -25.94
N PRO A 702 6.28 47.77 -25.73
CA PRO A 702 7.39 48.74 -25.60
C PRO A 702 8.23 48.50 -24.33
N THR A 703 7.67 47.83 -23.32
CA THR A 703 8.32 47.51 -22.04
C THR A 703 8.84 46.08 -21.99
N TYR A 704 9.14 45.46 -23.15
CA TYR A 704 9.64 44.10 -23.21
C TYR A 704 10.97 43.93 -22.46
N ALA A 705 10.98 43.01 -21.49
CA ALA A 705 12.06 42.75 -20.55
C ALA A 705 13.42 42.46 -21.21
N TYR A 706 13.44 41.74 -22.33
CA TYR A 706 14.68 41.23 -22.95
C TYR A 706 15.01 41.92 -24.27
N ALA A 707 14.53 43.15 -24.49
CA ALA A 707 14.88 43.94 -25.68
C ALA A 707 16.37 44.31 -25.70
N ASN A 708 16.93 44.71 -24.55
CA ASN A 708 18.31 45.21 -24.41
C ASN A 708 19.19 44.33 -23.49
N THR A 709 18.67 43.22 -22.98
CA THR A 709 19.37 42.30 -22.06
C THR A 709 18.98 40.86 -22.37
N THR A 710 19.76 39.90 -21.89
CA THR A 710 19.47 38.47 -22.01
C THR A 710 19.07 37.89 -20.66
N LEU A 711 18.39 36.75 -20.65
CA LEU A 711 18.09 36.09 -19.39
C LEU A 711 19.38 35.69 -18.62
N GLN A 712 20.42 35.25 -19.32
CA GLN A 712 21.73 34.96 -18.72
C GLN A 712 22.33 36.17 -17.98
N SER A 713 22.28 37.37 -18.57
CA SER A 713 22.79 38.58 -17.92
C SER A 713 21.95 38.97 -16.71
N VAL A 714 20.63 38.82 -16.78
CA VAL A 714 19.73 39.03 -15.63
C VAL A 714 20.04 38.02 -14.50
N MET A 715 20.26 36.75 -14.84
CA MET A 715 20.65 35.71 -13.88
C MET A 715 21.96 36.02 -13.15
N LEU A 716 22.97 36.52 -13.88
CA LEU A 716 24.27 36.91 -13.32
C LEU A 716 24.17 38.16 -12.43
N GLN A 717 23.39 39.16 -12.83
CA GLN A 717 23.18 40.38 -12.05
C GLN A 717 22.43 40.10 -10.75
N GLY A 718 21.36 39.31 -10.83
CA GLY A 718 20.54 38.93 -9.68
C GLY A 718 21.20 37.90 -8.76
N LYS A 719 22.28 37.25 -9.21
CA LYS A 719 22.98 36.15 -8.49
C LYS A 719 22.04 35.03 -8.02
N VAL A 720 20.95 34.79 -8.76
CA VAL A 720 19.89 33.83 -8.36
C VAL A 720 20.27 32.41 -8.78
N ALA A 721 20.70 32.23 -10.04
CA ALA A 721 21.05 30.92 -10.61
C ALA A 721 22.50 30.85 -11.12
N LEU A 722 23.09 32.00 -11.49
CA LEU A 722 24.46 32.12 -11.96
C LEU A 722 25.19 33.16 -11.10
N VAL A 723 26.45 32.88 -10.77
CA VAL A 723 27.29 33.78 -9.98
C VAL A 723 28.38 34.36 -10.88
N PRO A 724 28.61 35.69 -10.87
CA PRO A 724 29.73 36.31 -11.58
C PRO A 724 31.03 36.29 -10.73
N PRO A 725 32.22 36.10 -11.33
CA PRO A 725 32.44 35.76 -12.73
C PRO A 725 31.93 34.37 -13.07
N LEU A 726 31.51 34.17 -14.34
CA LEU A 726 31.01 32.87 -14.79
C LEU A 726 32.13 31.83 -14.70
N ASP A 727 31.83 30.69 -14.09
CA ASP A 727 32.76 29.56 -14.00
C ASP A 727 33.27 29.17 -15.41
N PRO A 728 34.57 28.83 -15.58
CA PRO A 728 35.12 28.51 -16.90
C PRO A 728 34.38 27.40 -17.64
N SER A 729 33.91 26.36 -16.95
CA SER A 729 33.13 25.28 -17.59
C SER A 729 31.77 25.78 -18.07
N LEU A 730 31.10 26.63 -17.28
CA LEU A 730 29.84 27.26 -17.67
C LEU A 730 30.04 28.26 -18.82
N ALA A 731 31.20 28.90 -18.91
CA ALA A 731 31.56 29.74 -20.05
C ALA A 731 31.76 28.93 -21.34
N VAL A 732 32.42 27.77 -21.24
CA VAL A 732 32.57 26.81 -22.36
C VAL A 732 31.20 26.25 -22.78
N PHE A 733 30.33 25.95 -21.82
CA PHE A 733 28.95 25.56 -22.13
C PHE A 733 28.22 26.66 -22.91
N ALA A 734 28.29 27.91 -22.43
CA ALA A 734 27.58 29.02 -23.03
C ALA A 734 28.03 29.30 -24.48
N SER A 735 29.32 29.11 -24.78
CA SER A 735 29.88 29.27 -26.13
C SER A 735 29.58 28.08 -27.05
N THR A 736 29.46 26.86 -26.51
CA THR A 736 29.30 25.63 -27.29
C THR A 736 27.82 25.28 -27.56
N ILE A 737 26.97 25.38 -26.54
CA ILE A 737 25.55 25.00 -26.61
C ILE A 737 24.67 26.23 -26.80
N GLY A 738 24.93 27.29 -26.03
CA GLY A 738 24.21 28.55 -26.10
C GLY A 738 23.98 29.17 -24.74
N PRO A 739 23.44 30.40 -24.71
CA PRO A 739 23.28 31.15 -23.46
C PRO A 739 22.28 30.50 -22.51
N PHE A 740 22.57 30.64 -21.20
CA PHE A 740 21.71 30.16 -20.12
C PHE A 740 20.34 30.86 -20.10
N GLY A 741 19.34 30.20 -19.53
CA GLY A 741 17.95 30.67 -19.46
C GLY A 741 17.11 30.42 -20.73
N VAL A 742 17.73 30.05 -21.85
CA VAL A 742 17.03 29.74 -23.12
C VAL A 742 17.37 28.36 -23.66
N VAL A 743 17.78 27.44 -22.78
CA VAL A 743 18.10 26.05 -23.11
C VAL A 743 16.87 25.19 -22.81
N ASP A 744 16.33 24.51 -23.82
CA ASP A 744 15.15 23.66 -23.66
C ASP A 744 15.58 22.26 -23.21
N LEU A 745 15.17 21.85 -22.00
CA LEU A 745 15.45 20.51 -21.47
C LEU A 745 14.26 19.59 -21.74
N LYS A 746 14.47 18.49 -22.46
CA LYS A 746 13.43 17.49 -22.73
C LYS A 746 13.89 16.11 -22.35
N ARG A 747 12.98 15.34 -21.77
CA ARG A 747 13.19 13.92 -21.55
C ARG A 747 13.18 13.20 -22.90
N VAL A 748 14.13 12.29 -23.09
CA VAL A 748 14.13 11.35 -24.22
C VAL A 748 13.70 9.99 -23.71
N SER A 749 12.66 9.41 -24.32
CA SER A 749 12.17 8.08 -23.96
C SER A 749 13.11 6.99 -24.48
N THR A 750 13.27 5.92 -23.70
CA THR A 750 14.06 4.75 -24.12
C THR A 750 13.45 4.13 -25.38
N PRO A 751 14.23 3.91 -26.46
CA PRO A 751 13.73 3.28 -27.68
C PRO A 751 13.08 1.92 -27.40
N GLN A 752 11.95 1.62 -28.05
CA GLN A 752 11.23 0.37 -27.86
C GLN A 752 12.12 -0.85 -28.15
N SER A 753 12.94 -0.77 -29.20
CA SER A 753 13.88 -1.83 -29.58
C SER A 753 14.89 -2.18 -28.50
N LEU A 754 15.38 -1.19 -27.73
CA LEU A 754 16.27 -1.42 -26.60
C LEU A 754 15.53 -2.09 -25.43
N ARG A 755 14.31 -1.64 -25.12
CA ARG A 755 13.47 -2.26 -24.06
C ARG A 755 13.14 -3.71 -24.39
N ASP A 756 12.84 -4.01 -25.65
CA ASP A 756 12.55 -5.36 -26.12
C ASP A 756 13.81 -6.25 -26.13
N LEU A 757 14.97 -5.70 -26.51
CA LEU A 757 16.25 -6.42 -26.46
C LEU A 757 16.60 -6.81 -25.01
N TYR A 758 16.58 -5.86 -24.08
CA TYR A 758 16.87 -6.11 -22.67
C TYR A 758 15.94 -7.18 -22.10
N ARG A 759 14.62 -7.01 -22.27
CA ARG A 759 13.62 -7.98 -21.80
C ARG A 759 13.86 -9.38 -22.35
N SER A 760 14.09 -9.48 -23.66
CA SER A 760 14.32 -10.78 -24.32
C SER A 760 15.59 -11.46 -23.82
N MET A 761 16.65 -10.70 -23.55
CA MET A 761 17.91 -11.21 -23.03
C MET A 761 17.79 -11.64 -21.56
N SER A 762 17.13 -10.84 -20.72
CA SER A 762 16.89 -11.20 -19.32
C SER A 762 16.04 -12.48 -19.21
N GLN A 763 14.95 -12.57 -19.96
CA GLN A 763 14.11 -13.77 -20.02
C GLN A 763 14.87 -14.99 -20.54
N PHE A 764 15.71 -14.81 -21.56
CA PHE A 764 16.51 -15.89 -22.13
C PHE A 764 17.53 -16.44 -21.13
N ILE A 765 18.28 -15.56 -20.45
CA ILE A 765 19.25 -15.98 -19.43
C ILE A 765 18.51 -16.67 -18.28
N MET A 766 17.42 -16.10 -17.78
CA MET A 766 16.66 -16.71 -16.68
C MET A 766 16.14 -18.10 -17.06
N THR A 767 15.57 -18.24 -18.26
CA THR A 767 15.11 -19.54 -18.79
C THR A 767 16.27 -20.54 -18.85
N LYS A 768 17.44 -20.11 -19.34
CA LYS A 768 18.62 -20.99 -19.43
C LYS A 768 19.11 -21.43 -18.05
N LEU A 769 19.18 -20.52 -17.08
CA LEU A 769 19.58 -20.84 -15.70
C LEU A 769 18.58 -21.78 -15.03
N SER A 770 17.29 -21.64 -15.32
CA SER A 770 16.23 -22.52 -14.79
C SER A 770 16.19 -23.92 -15.43
N SER A 771 16.90 -24.13 -16.55
CA SER A 771 16.82 -25.39 -17.30
C SER A 771 17.64 -26.53 -16.69
N SER A 772 18.62 -26.24 -15.83
CA SER A 772 19.48 -27.26 -15.23
C SER A 772 20.17 -26.75 -13.96
N ASP A 773 20.11 -27.57 -12.90
CA ASP A 773 20.80 -27.31 -11.62
C ASP A 773 22.32 -27.17 -11.79
N VAL A 774 22.93 -27.87 -12.76
CA VAL A 774 24.36 -27.78 -13.04
C VAL A 774 24.74 -26.40 -13.57
N ILE A 775 23.91 -25.85 -14.47
CA ILE A 775 24.11 -24.49 -15.01
C ILE A 775 23.93 -23.46 -13.89
N GLN A 776 22.91 -23.64 -13.04
CA GLN A 776 22.63 -22.76 -11.93
C GLN A 776 23.79 -22.72 -10.92
N GLN A 777 24.34 -23.88 -10.55
CA GLN A 777 25.51 -23.98 -9.65
C GLN A 777 26.77 -23.35 -10.26
N ALA A 778 27.00 -23.56 -11.55
CA ALA A 778 28.12 -22.94 -12.25
C ALA A 778 27.98 -21.41 -12.31
N PHE A 779 26.78 -20.90 -12.60
CA PHE A 779 26.50 -19.46 -12.58
C PHE A 779 26.68 -18.88 -11.18
N TRP A 780 26.22 -19.59 -10.15
CA TRP A 780 26.36 -19.17 -8.76
C TRP A 780 27.82 -18.92 -8.36
N SER A 781 28.76 -19.75 -8.84
CA SER A 781 30.19 -19.59 -8.55
C SER A 781 30.80 -18.28 -9.07
N ILE A 782 30.16 -17.65 -10.06
CA ILE A 782 30.59 -16.38 -10.68
C ILE A 782 29.60 -15.24 -10.44
N TYR A 783 28.53 -15.45 -9.67
CA TYR A 783 27.46 -14.48 -9.46
C TYR A 783 27.85 -13.46 -8.38
N VAL A 784 28.25 -12.26 -8.82
CA VAL A 784 28.74 -11.18 -7.97
C VAL A 784 28.20 -9.84 -8.44
N LEU A 785 28.18 -8.87 -7.52
CA LEU A 785 28.01 -7.45 -7.85
C LEU A 785 29.40 -6.87 -8.12
N SER A 786 29.62 -6.37 -9.33
CA SER A 786 30.90 -5.76 -9.74
C SER A 786 30.81 -4.24 -9.68
N PHE A 787 31.95 -3.55 -9.66
CA PHE A 787 32.04 -2.10 -9.67
C PHE A 787 33.05 -1.65 -10.73
N PHE A 788 32.60 -0.84 -11.69
CA PHE A 788 33.44 -0.36 -12.79
C PHE A 788 33.34 1.16 -12.94
N THR A 789 34.46 1.78 -13.31
CA THR A 789 34.64 3.21 -13.59
C THR A 789 35.28 3.40 -14.97
N PRO A 790 34.61 2.97 -16.05
CA PRO A 790 35.21 2.96 -17.38
C PRO A 790 35.26 4.37 -18.00
N GLN A 791 36.27 4.64 -18.82
CA GLN A 791 36.39 5.87 -19.61
C GLN A 791 36.59 5.60 -21.11
N PRO A 792 36.08 6.47 -22.00
CA PRO A 792 36.41 6.45 -23.42
C PRO A 792 37.87 6.78 -23.69
N GLN A 793 38.40 6.26 -24.80
CA GLN A 793 39.76 6.51 -25.28
C GLN A 793 40.05 7.98 -25.58
N ALA A 794 39.05 8.73 -26.03
CA ALA A 794 39.16 10.17 -26.23
C ALA A 794 39.60 10.94 -24.98
N TRP A 795 39.55 10.34 -23.78
CA TRP A 795 39.89 10.98 -22.50
C TRP A 795 41.25 10.56 -21.91
N ASP A 796 41.96 9.59 -22.51
CA ASP A 796 43.15 8.93 -21.94
C ASP A 796 44.35 9.87 -21.61
N THR A 797 44.35 11.10 -22.11
CA THR A 797 45.45 12.07 -21.91
C THR A 797 45.01 13.38 -21.26
N PHE A 798 43.76 13.49 -20.83
CA PHE A 798 43.20 14.74 -20.31
C PHE A 798 42.91 14.64 -18.82
N SER A 799 43.07 15.77 -18.15
CA SER A 799 42.57 15.96 -16.79
C SER A 799 41.06 16.17 -16.84
N LEU A 800 40.33 15.33 -16.12
CA LEU A 800 38.87 15.38 -16.03
C LEU A 800 38.47 16.40 -14.95
N TRP A 801 37.58 17.32 -15.27
CA TRP A 801 37.23 18.44 -14.38
C TRP A 801 35.72 18.55 -14.06
N GLY A 802 34.85 17.76 -14.69
CA GLY A 802 33.43 17.77 -14.37
C GLY A 802 32.57 17.02 -15.38
N GLY A 803 31.52 16.36 -14.86
CA GLY A 803 30.64 15.49 -15.62
C GLY A 803 29.16 15.89 -15.59
N ASP A 804 28.74 16.85 -14.77
CA ASP A 804 27.37 17.39 -14.78
C ASP A 804 27.35 18.71 -15.54
N ILE A 805 26.54 18.77 -16.61
CA ILE A 805 26.46 19.90 -17.53
C ILE A 805 25.83 21.13 -16.88
N ASN A 806 25.11 20.92 -15.79
CA ASN A 806 24.49 21.97 -15.00
C ASN A 806 25.42 22.47 -13.89
N CYS A 807 26.62 21.91 -13.74
CA CYS A 807 27.59 22.28 -12.72
C CYS A 807 28.80 23.00 -13.30
N GLY A 808 29.49 23.75 -12.42
CA GLY A 808 30.77 24.36 -12.72
C GLY A 808 31.91 23.34 -12.72
N LEU A 809 33.15 23.82 -12.80
CA LEU A 809 34.33 22.97 -12.59
C LEU A 809 34.29 22.35 -11.19
N ASN A 810 34.80 21.13 -11.06
CA ASN A 810 35.03 20.52 -9.77
C ASN A 810 35.98 21.39 -8.95
N TYR A 811 35.47 21.97 -7.86
CA TYR A 811 36.27 22.85 -7.00
C TYR A 811 37.41 22.08 -6.31
N GLY A 812 37.22 20.78 -6.11
CA GLY A 812 38.24 19.91 -5.53
C GLY A 812 39.51 19.82 -6.36
N GLY A 813 39.43 19.91 -7.70
CA GLY A 813 40.55 19.70 -8.62
C GLY A 813 40.21 18.71 -9.75
N SER A 814 41.18 18.42 -10.61
CA SER A 814 41.01 17.36 -11.62
C SER A 814 41.03 15.96 -11.00
N PHE A 815 40.43 14.98 -11.67
CA PHE A 815 40.52 13.57 -11.30
C PHE A 815 40.84 12.66 -12.49
N SER A 816 41.24 11.43 -12.22
CA SER A 816 41.60 10.43 -13.24
C SER A 816 40.48 9.46 -13.59
N THR A 817 39.35 9.52 -12.87
CA THR A 817 38.14 8.77 -13.21
C THR A 817 37.01 9.73 -13.61
N PRO A 818 36.10 9.31 -14.50
CA PRO A 818 34.98 10.15 -14.91
C PRO A 818 34.16 10.68 -13.73
N PHE A 819 33.83 11.96 -13.76
CA PHE A 819 32.82 12.53 -12.86
C PHE A 819 31.40 12.13 -13.25
N GLN A 820 30.52 12.10 -12.25
CA GLN A 820 29.11 11.77 -12.38
C GLN A 820 28.40 12.69 -13.37
N PHE A 821 27.52 12.11 -14.17
CA PHE A 821 26.65 12.85 -15.08
C PHE A 821 25.53 13.60 -14.34
N PHE A 822 24.75 14.40 -15.06
CA PHE A 822 23.65 15.15 -14.47
C PHE A 822 22.62 14.25 -13.77
N SER A 823 22.03 14.76 -12.69
CA SER A 823 21.13 13.99 -11.83
C SER A 823 19.79 14.71 -11.55
N SER A 824 18.76 13.90 -11.30
CA SER A 824 17.44 14.38 -10.83
C SER A 824 17.47 14.92 -9.40
N ASN A 825 18.55 14.69 -8.64
CA ASN A 825 18.73 15.24 -7.30
C ASN A 825 19.31 16.67 -7.29
N GLY A 826 19.91 17.12 -8.40
CA GLY A 826 20.33 18.51 -8.60
C GLY A 826 21.51 19.03 -7.76
N VAL A 827 22.38 18.18 -7.22
CA VAL A 827 23.49 18.66 -6.38
C VAL A 827 24.81 18.67 -7.16
N CYS A 828 25.50 19.81 -7.18
CA CYS A 828 26.91 19.89 -7.59
C CYS A 828 27.78 19.57 -6.37
N GLY A 829 28.38 18.38 -6.33
CA GLY A 829 29.33 17.99 -5.30
C GLY A 829 30.77 17.97 -5.81
N ASN A 830 31.72 17.98 -4.87
CA ASN A 830 33.13 17.83 -5.20
C ASN A 830 33.51 16.34 -5.29
N TYR A 831 34.36 15.97 -6.24
CA TYR A 831 34.86 14.60 -6.41
C TYR A 831 33.76 13.53 -6.55
N LEU A 832 32.62 13.91 -7.14
CA LEU A 832 31.56 12.97 -7.47
C LEU A 832 31.94 12.20 -8.74
N THR A 833 32.45 10.98 -8.59
CA THR A 833 32.83 10.10 -9.69
C THR A 833 31.68 9.23 -10.17
N ASP A 834 31.58 9.02 -11.48
CA ASP A 834 30.65 8.09 -12.09
C ASP A 834 31.13 6.65 -11.93
N TYR A 835 30.19 5.72 -11.78
CA TYR A 835 30.47 4.29 -11.75
C TYR A 835 29.25 3.49 -12.21
N THR A 836 29.51 2.27 -12.68
CA THR A 836 28.48 1.27 -12.95
C THR A 836 28.65 0.11 -11.97
N SER A 837 27.53 -0.43 -11.47
CA SER A 837 27.55 -1.58 -10.55
C SER A 837 26.74 -2.76 -11.10
N PRO A 838 27.20 -3.41 -12.18
CA PRO A 838 26.46 -4.51 -12.79
C PRO A 838 26.59 -5.80 -11.99
N TYR A 839 25.50 -6.54 -11.88
CA TYR A 839 25.54 -7.96 -11.52
C TYR A 839 26.01 -8.81 -12.71
N THR A 840 26.49 -10.03 -12.44
CA THR A 840 27.02 -10.94 -13.47
C THR A 840 26.06 -11.16 -14.66
N GLN A 841 24.75 -11.22 -14.46
CA GLN A 841 23.80 -11.34 -15.57
C GLN A 841 23.86 -10.16 -16.55
N ASN A 842 24.08 -8.93 -16.06
CA ASN A 842 24.22 -7.75 -16.93
C ASN A 842 25.55 -7.81 -17.70
N VAL A 843 26.60 -8.38 -17.09
CA VAL A 843 27.87 -8.67 -17.78
C VAL A 843 27.67 -9.70 -18.89
N LEU A 844 26.96 -10.80 -18.63
CA LEU A 844 26.62 -11.78 -19.67
C LEU A 844 25.81 -11.13 -20.80
N MET A 845 24.84 -10.29 -20.47
CA MET A 845 24.05 -9.56 -21.47
C MET A 845 24.94 -8.63 -22.31
N ALA A 846 25.83 -7.87 -21.68
CA ALA A 846 26.75 -6.98 -22.40
C ALA A 846 27.67 -7.75 -23.36
N ILE A 847 28.22 -8.90 -22.95
CA ILE A 847 29.05 -9.77 -23.80
C ILE A 847 28.26 -10.31 -25.00
N LEU A 848 27.02 -10.74 -24.77
CA LEU A 848 26.13 -11.25 -25.81
C LEU A 848 25.70 -10.15 -26.80
N ALA A 849 25.48 -8.93 -26.32
CA ALA A 849 25.09 -7.79 -27.15
C ALA A 849 26.28 -7.24 -27.97
N SER A 850 27.47 -7.13 -27.37
CA SER A 850 28.69 -6.69 -28.05
C SER A 850 29.29 -7.74 -28.99
N GLY A 851 28.85 -9.00 -28.90
CA GLY A 851 29.41 -10.10 -29.69
C GLY A 851 30.80 -10.54 -29.22
N SER A 852 31.18 -10.19 -27.99
CA SER A 852 32.53 -10.43 -27.47
C SER A 852 32.69 -11.80 -26.79
N TYR A 853 31.78 -12.76 -27.02
CA TYR A 853 31.86 -14.11 -26.44
C TYR A 853 33.05 -14.94 -26.94
N ASN A 854 33.58 -14.61 -28.12
CA ASN A 854 34.82 -15.17 -28.70
C ASN A 854 35.98 -14.15 -28.65
N MET A 855 36.08 -13.35 -27.59
CA MET A 855 37.15 -12.36 -27.45
C MET A 855 38.53 -13.02 -27.35
N ASN A 856 39.53 -12.44 -28.02
CA ASN A 856 40.93 -12.83 -27.86
C ASN A 856 41.55 -12.08 -26.66
N ALA A 857 42.71 -12.54 -26.17
CA ALA A 857 43.39 -11.95 -25.02
C ALA A 857 43.75 -10.45 -25.24
N LYS A 858 44.01 -10.04 -26.49
CA LYS A 858 44.31 -8.65 -26.83
C LYS A 858 43.08 -7.75 -26.64
N THR A 859 41.93 -8.15 -27.18
CA THR A 859 40.65 -7.45 -27.04
C THR A 859 40.21 -7.40 -25.59
N GLN A 860 40.35 -8.51 -24.86
CA GLN A 860 40.06 -8.56 -23.42
C GLN A 860 40.90 -7.53 -22.66
N THR A 861 42.21 -7.48 -22.93
CA THR A 861 43.12 -6.51 -22.29
C THR A 861 42.76 -5.07 -22.66
N ALA A 862 42.40 -4.82 -23.92
CA ALA A 862 42.01 -3.50 -24.39
C ALA A 862 40.73 -2.99 -23.71
N ILE A 863 39.69 -3.84 -23.60
CA ILE A 863 38.46 -3.55 -22.86
C ILE A 863 38.78 -3.30 -21.39
N SER A 864 39.52 -4.21 -20.73
CA SER A 864 39.88 -4.05 -19.33
C SER A 864 40.63 -2.75 -19.03
N ASN A 865 41.51 -2.31 -19.95
CA ASN A 865 42.28 -1.07 -19.80
C ASN A 865 41.45 0.21 -19.94
N ARG A 866 40.15 0.13 -20.29
CA ARG A 866 39.25 1.31 -20.25
C ARG A 866 38.88 1.70 -18.82
N ASP A 867 39.09 0.83 -17.84
CA ASP A 867 39.00 1.16 -16.43
C ASP A 867 40.37 0.99 -15.78
N SER A 868 41.09 2.09 -15.63
CA SER A 868 42.44 2.10 -15.05
C SER A 868 42.46 1.58 -13.60
N THR A 869 41.36 1.72 -12.86
CA THR A 869 41.26 1.37 -11.45
C THR A 869 40.98 -0.13 -11.26
N HIS A 870 40.14 -0.72 -12.12
CA HIS A 870 39.66 -2.11 -11.94
C HIS A 870 40.04 -3.07 -13.08
N HIS A 871 40.97 -2.71 -13.96
CA HIS A 871 41.37 -3.51 -15.14
C HIS A 871 41.63 -5.01 -14.85
N ALA A 872 42.33 -5.34 -13.76
CA ALA A 872 42.61 -6.74 -13.39
C ALA A 872 41.35 -7.52 -12.98
N ALA A 873 40.43 -6.87 -12.25
CA ALA A 873 39.16 -7.47 -11.86
C ALA A 873 38.26 -7.69 -13.09
N ILE A 874 38.20 -6.71 -14.00
CA ILE A 874 37.44 -6.81 -15.24
C ILE A 874 37.98 -7.95 -16.11
N ALA A 875 39.30 -8.08 -16.26
CA ALA A 875 39.89 -9.18 -17.03
C ALA A 875 39.45 -10.55 -16.47
N THR A 876 39.45 -10.69 -15.14
CA THR A 876 39.03 -11.92 -14.45
C THR A 876 37.55 -12.22 -14.69
N ILE A 877 36.68 -11.21 -14.55
CA ILE A 877 35.23 -11.33 -14.75
C ILE A 877 34.91 -11.66 -16.22
N LEU A 878 35.57 -11.03 -17.18
CA LEU A 878 35.39 -11.34 -18.60
C LEU A 878 35.82 -12.76 -18.91
N ASN A 879 36.93 -13.24 -18.32
CA ASN A 879 37.41 -14.60 -18.53
C ASN A 879 36.43 -15.65 -17.96
N SER A 880 35.96 -15.47 -16.72
CA SER A 880 35.02 -16.40 -16.10
C SER A 880 33.65 -16.38 -16.80
N SER A 881 33.17 -15.20 -17.21
CA SER A 881 31.89 -15.03 -17.89
C SER A 881 31.91 -15.62 -19.30
N THR A 882 32.97 -15.40 -20.08
CA THR A 882 33.12 -16.00 -21.42
C THR A 882 33.32 -17.52 -21.33
N GLY A 883 34.07 -18.00 -20.33
CA GLY A 883 34.20 -19.42 -20.03
C GLY A 883 32.84 -20.08 -19.74
N PHE A 884 32.01 -19.45 -18.91
CA PHE A 884 30.65 -19.91 -18.62
C PHE A 884 29.76 -19.93 -19.86
N LEU A 885 29.77 -18.86 -20.67
CA LEU A 885 28.99 -18.78 -21.91
C LEU A 885 29.39 -19.89 -22.89
N ASN A 886 30.69 -20.08 -23.14
CA ASN A 886 31.19 -21.08 -24.08
C ASN A 886 30.95 -22.53 -23.61
N GLN A 887 30.85 -22.76 -22.30
CA GLN A 887 30.59 -24.10 -21.75
C GLN A 887 29.11 -24.50 -21.83
N TYR A 888 28.18 -23.57 -21.57
CA TYR A 888 26.76 -23.90 -21.37
C TYR A 888 25.81 -23.38 -22.46
N PHE A 889 26.26 -22.52 -23.36
CA PHE A 889 25.46 -21.97 -24.46
C PHE A 889 25.95 -22.50 -25.81
N THR A 890 25.01 -22.78 -26.70
CA THR A 890 25.28 -23.19 -28.08
C THR A 890 25.64 -22.00 -28.97
N GLN A 891 26.34 -22.24 -30.09
CA GLN A 891 26.75 -21.16 -31.00
C GLN A 891 25.56 -20.36 -31.58
N THR A 892 24.42 -21.02 -31.78
CA THR A 892 23.18 -20.37 -32.24
C THR A 892 22.57 -19.50 -31.14
N GLU A 893 22.64 -19.92 -29.88
CA GLU A 893 22.22 -19.13 -28.72
C GLU A 893 23.10 -17.90 -28.52
N LEU A 894 24.43 -18.04 -28.62
CA LEU A 894 25.39 -16.95 -28.46
C LEU A 894 25.23 -15.83 -29.50
N SER A 895 24.90 -16.20 -30.74
CA SER A 895 24.71 -15.24 -31.85
C SER A 895 23.27 -14.73 -32.01
N ARG A 896 22.32 -15.25 -31.23
CA ARG A 896 20.87 -14.98 -31.38
C ARG A 896 20.51 -13.49 -31.34
N PHE A 897 21.15 -12.72 -30.47
CA PHE A 897 20.81 -11.31 -30.23
C PHE A 897 21.58 -10.33 -31.10
N GLN A 898 22.58 -10.79 -31.86
CA GLN A 898 23.45 -9.93 -32.67
C GLN A 898 22.70 -9.04 -33.67
N PRO A 899 21.70 -9.53 -34.45
CA PRO A 899 20.98 -8.68 -35.39
C PRO A 899 20.20 -7.55 -34.69
N THR A 900 19.53 -7.87 -33.58
CA THR A 900 18.75 -6.91 -32.79
C THR A 900 19.66 -5.91 -32.09
N ALA A 901 20.77 -6.38 -31.50
CA ALA A 901 21.78 -5.53 -30.87
C ALA A 901 22.37 -4.54 -31.88
N GLN A 902 22.66 -4.97 -33.10
CA GLN A 902 23.16 -4.09 -34.15
C GLN A 902 22.15 -3.01 -34.57
N MET A 903 20.86 -3.34 -34.62
CA MET A 903 19.79 -2.37 -34.89
C MET A 903 19.60 -1.37 -33.74
N VAL A 904 19.69 -1.83 -32.50
CA VAL A 904 19.67 -0.95 -31.32
C VAL A 904 20.89 -0.04 -31.33
N LYS A 905 22.08 -0.58 -31.60
CA LYS A 905 23.34 0.17 -31.72
C LYS A 905 23.24 1.28 -32.75
N SER A 906 22.75 1.00 -33.96
CA SER A 906 22.57 2.04 -34.99
C SER A 906 21.52 3.08 -34.58
N THR A 907 20.42 2.66 -33.94
CA THR A 907 19.40 3.58 -33.44
C THR A 907 19.96 4.55 -32.38
N ILE A 908 20.69 4.02 -31.39
CA ILE A 908 21.30 4.84 -30.33
C ILE A 908 22.38 5.76 -30.89
N ARG A 909 23.22 5.26 -31.79
CA ARG A 909 24.33 6.02 -32.40
C ARG A 909 23.84 7.13 -33.35
N ASP A 910 22.93 6.79 -34.27
CA ASP A 910 22.63 7.61 -35.44
C ASP A 910 21.34 8.43 -35.28
N VAL A 911 20.34 7.89 -34.58
CA VAL A 911 19.02 8.54 -34.38
C VAL A 911 18.97 9.30 -33.07
N VAL A 912 19.23 8.61 -31.95
CA VAL A 912 19.23 9.25 -30.62
C VAL A 912 20.46 10.12 -30.43
N LYS A 913 21.60 9.70 -30.99
CA LYS A 913 22.91 10.36 -30.86
C LYS A 913 23.30 10.56 -29.39
N LEU A 914 23.20 9.47 -28.62
CA LEU A 914 23.56 9.48 -27.21
C LEU A 914 25.07 9.67 -27.04
N GLU A 915 25.46 10.67 -26.26
CA GLU A 915 26.85 11.07 -26.05
C GLU A 915 27.18 11.11 -24.56
N LEU A 916 28.37 10.62 -24.21
CA LEU A 916 29.02 10.90 -22.94
C LEU A 916 29.69 12.27 -23.03
N PHE A 917 29.64 13.03 -21.94
CA PHE A 917 30.22 14.37 -21.90
C PHE A 917 31.18 14.54 -20.73
N HIS A 918 32.23 15.33 -20.95
CA HIS A 918 33.14 15.74 -19.89
C HIS A 918 33.78 17.11 -20.13
N TYR A 919 34.01 17.87 -19.07
CA TYR A 919 34.91 19.01 -19.10
C TYR A 919 36.36 18.52 -18.94
N LEU A 920 37.18 18.80 -19.93
CA LEU A 920 38.57 18.36 -20.02
C LEU A 920 39.53 19.54 -20.02
N SER A 921 40.74 19.32 -19.52
CA SER A 921 41.86 20.25 -19.70
C SER A 921 43.16 19.49 -19.92
N TYR A 922 44.07 20.09 -20.70
CA TYR A 922 45.43 19.57 -20.92
C TYR A 922 46.47 20.31 -20.06
N ASP A 923 46.21 21.57 -19.71
CA ASP A 923 47.11 22.47 -18.99
C ASP A 923 46.52 23.02 -17.68
N ASN A 924 45.28 22.64 -17.34
CA ASN A 924 44.50 23.17 -16.22
C ASN A 924 44.24 24.69 -16.32
N VAL A 925 44.32 25.25 -17.53
CA VAL A 925 44.04 26.67 -17.80
C VAL A 925 42.98 26.79 -18.89
N ASN A 926 43.12 26.03 -19.97
CA ASN A 926 42.18 25.97 -21.07
C ASN A 926 41.27 24.76 -20.90
N TYR A 927 39.98 25.03 -20.73
CA TYR A 927 38.95 24.01 -20.57
C TYR A 927 38.20 23.81 -21.88
N ASN A 928 37.90 22.56 -22.21
CA ASN A 928 37.11 22.19 -23.38
C ASN A 928 36.00 21.21 -23.01
N LEU A 929 34.92 21.23 -23.77
CA LEU A 929 33.79 20.30 -23.64
C LEU A 929 34.00 19.12 -24.60
N SER A 930 34.33 17.96 -24.06
CA SER A 930 34.40 16.72 -24.83
C SER A 930 33.04 16.05 -24.91
N ARG A 931 32.71 15.52 -26.09
CA ARG A 931 31.49 14.77 -26.38
C ARG A 931 31.87 13.53 -27.16
N VAL A 932 31.52 12.36 -26.62
CA VAL A 932 31.87 11.07 -27.21
C VAL A 932 30.58 10.28 -27.42
N ASN A 933 30.24 9.99 -28.67
CA ASN A 933 29.08 9.16 -28.97
C ASN A 933 29.27 7.76 -28.37
N LEU A 934 28.24 7.26 -27.67
CA LEU A 934 28.32 6.04 -26.89
C LEU A 934 28.76 4.83 -27.73
N PHE A 935 28.31 4.72 -28.99
CA PHE A 935 28.73 3.65 -29.92
C PHE A 935 29.58 4.18 -31.08
N SER A 936 30.46 5.14 -30.80
CA SER A 936 31.39 5.68 -31.78
C SER A 936 32.26 4.56 -32.38
N PRO A 937 32.41 4.46 -33.71
CA PRO A 937 33.35 3.52 -34.33
C PRO A 937 34.81 3.78 -33.96
N ALA A 938 35.13 4.98 -33.45
CA ALA A 938 36.46 5.33 -32.95
C ALA A 938 36.72 4.81 -31.52
N GLU A 939 35.72 4.28 -30.84
CA GLU A 939 35.77 3.81 -29.44
C GLU A 939 35.43 2.30 -29.33
N PRO A 940 36.08 1.41 -30.09
CA PRO A 940 35.70 -0.01 -30.15
C PRO A 940 35.85 -0.74 -28.81
N ASP A 941 36.84 -0.36 -28.00
CA ASP A 941 37.12 -1.00 -26.72
C ASP A 941 36.14 -0.55 -25.61
N PHE A 942 35.39 0.53 -25.83
CA PHE A 942 34.38 1.06 -24.90
C PHE A 942 32.97 0.50 -25.15
N GLU A 943 32.75 -0.19 -26.28
CA GLU A 943 31.44 -0.73 -26.66
C GLU A 943 30.85 -1.69 -25.61
N TYR A 944 31.69 -2.50 -24.97
CA TYR A 944 31.25 -3.38 -23.88
C TYR A 944 30.62 -2.59 -22.72
N PHE A 945 31.28 -1.51 -22.27
CA PHE A 945 30.76 -0.65 -21.20
C PHE A 945 29.55 0.15 -21.65
N SER A 946 29.48 0.48 -22.93
CA SER A 946 28.31 1.14 -23.53
C SER A 946 27.05 0.31 -23.36
N TRP A 947 27.13 -1.01 -23.56
CA TRP A 947 26.01 -1.91 -23.26
C TRP A 947 25.68 -1.97 -21.77
N LEU A 948 26.69 -1.97 -20.88
CA LEU A 948 26.46 -1.90 -19.44
C LEU A 948 25.79 -0.60 -18.98
N TYR A 949 26.03 0.54 -19.64
CA TYR A 949 25.32 1.78 -19.35
C TYR A 949 23.84 1.73 -19.81
N LEU A 950 23.52 0.89 -20.79
CA LEU A 950 22.15 0.75 -21.31
C LEU A 950 21.32 -0.33 -20.60
N PHE A 951 21.95 -1.25 -19.86
CA PHE A 951 21.35 -2.41 -19.19
C PHE A 951 21.34 -2.27 -17.67
#